data_AF-E1X2M3-F1
#
_entry.id   AF-E1X2M3-F1
#
_cell.length_a   1.000
_cell.length_b   1.000
_cell.length_c   1.000
_cell.angle_alpha   90.00
_cell.angle_beta   90.00
_cell.angle_gamma   90.00
#
_symmetry.space_group_name_H-M   'P 1'
#
loop_
_entity.id
_entity.type
_entity.pdbx_description
1 polymer ?
#
loop_
_entity_poly.entity_id
_entity_poly.type
_entity_poly.pdbx_seq_one_letter_code
_entity_poly.pdbx_strand_id
1 'polypeptide(L)'
;MDEIKRNGRFNLKASKQTIFMSALVVYTLCLTSCVPSQSGGGKRSSSGGVSNTSASVNIGFGRVLHDNPIILSGNPALDHTINLNTLLKSQQDEVINGQYLQKSCIDDPQCFEVKKDNISPLYQSTNQKWAFDASTVEFDQVQMFTHMNWMISKYNTDLVTAYSSYYGPGASGLSTSIPMSLFNSGATWESSPLRGYALCDDLPNNAFFSPSTYSICLGFDSIYENVKFVQDPSVLYHELGHALVHNAMNFRSRASGTVAIDSNLGYFAYDEGKAINEGLADFFSYYMNGRSHIGEWAMGRFLNLSRPMSESDPIHAAGVSESSEGRLSYPTYLGYDPNNPEDNSEEIHYAGQIISHFLVAFTKDLQSACSFNNDYARTFTFRLLIETLAYLGDFSSYGIEGAGSYGVNHTPENAKEWLQKNKPVTYRRFAQVFSRFVKGSVATDSSLCNFNSYNIQRLEQLLDDYGLLLFKNYDVNGSRSLAESLQKVEELNRQKTVLIKKNQVIVDNRTGKSTAFIFDSYSDMNAAAKSLTNGFIDGSLSNTIFENGNLKYNNGNGQISPGELVGVLLNLYNNSNSTMAGVRILANDWDHMQDGKPCNNLSDNFPSTSQGGVTPTTHPGCADEALDNGVGVLDTQTVEPVCFFQDTQDDAAVWVSQETYMNSKAIEATECLGGSSSTKDCLIRAPKGADVAWYSRIDAKKTWAESLVDSNGENEFKASNIFFLEVSPSIPPGTTVNCRLRVTFTNCEDCHNYSSEDTGNTYSPNVHTPFEQNGDEYKDYKYSGADPFKVINFQFTVID
;
A
#
# COMPACT_ATOMS: atom_id res chain seq x y z
N MET A 1 6.25 -16.22 11.95
CA MET A 1 5.99 -14.99 12.73
C MET A 1 6.21 -13.78 11.85
N ASP A 2 7.39 -13.62 11.25
CA ASP A 2 7.62 -12.68 10.15
C ASP A 2 6.78 -12.97 8.91
N GLU A 3 6.42 -14.23 8.65
CA GLU A 3 5.50 -14.62 7.58
C GLU A 3 4.05 -14.11 7.79
N ILE A 4 3.61 -13.93 9.04
CA ILE A 4 2.32 -13.27 9.35
C ILE A 4 2.46 -11.75 9.19
N LYS A 5 3.62 -11.19 9.57
CA LYS A 5 3.92 -9.77 9.34
C LYS A 5 4.02 -9.42 7.85
N ARG A 6 4.45 -10.36 7.01
CA ARG A 6 4.74 -10.20 5.59
C ARG A 6 3.57 -10.62 4.69
N ASN A 7 2.89 -11.74 4.99
CA ASN A 7 1.84 -12.31 4.12
C ASN A 7 0.43 -12.27 4.72
N GLY A 8 0.26 -11.88 5.99
CA GLY A 8 -1.04 -11.84 6.67
C GLY A 8 -1.80 -13.17 6.72
N ARG A 9 -1.13 -14.30 6.45
CA ARG A 9 -1.77 -15.62 6.35
C ARG A 9 -2.17 -16.14 7.73
N PHE A 10 -3.47 -16.21 7.96
CA PHE A 10 -4.04 -17.13 8.93
C PHE A 10 -4.28 -18.47 8.22
N ASN A 11 -3.92 -19.60 8.83
CA ASN A 11 -4.28 -20.93 8.30
C ASN A 11 -5.77 -21.21 8.60
N LEU A 12 -6.66 -20.41 8.00
CA LEU A 12 -8.11 -20.54 8.13
C LEU A 12 -8.67 -21.12 6.82
N LYS A 13 -8.30 -22.37 6.52
CA LYS A 13 -8.96 -23.13 5.44
C LYS A 13 -10.32 -23.61 5.94
N ALA A 14 -11.41 -23.06 5.40
CA ALA A 14 -12.74 -23.59 5.64
C ALA A 14 -13.05 -24.70 4.63
N SER A 15 -12.69 -25.95 4.95
CA SER A 15 -12.90 -27.07 4.02
C SER A 15 -14.39 -27.42 3.88
N LYS A 16 -14.89 -27.50 2.64
CA LYS A 16 -16.03 -28.40 2.36
C LYS A 16 -15.47 -29.79 2.08
N GLN A 17 -15.47 -30.66 3.08
CA GLN A 17 -15.10 -32.06 2.93
C GLN A 17 -15.96 -32.74 1.85
N THR A 18 -15.37 -33.00 0.70
CA THR A 18 -15.84 -34.04 -0.21
C THR A 18 -14.66 -34.95 -0.54
N ILE A 19 -14.72 -36.16 0.01
CA ILE A 19 -13.72 -37.21 -0.16
C ILE A 19 -13.78 -37.72 -1.61
N PHE A 20 -12.71 -37.57 -2.39
CA PHE A 20 -12.35 -38.58 -3.39
C PHE A 20 -10.83 -38.74 -3.47
N MET A 21 -10.39 -39.96 -3.18
CA MET A 21 -9.01 -40.41 -3.30
C MET A 21 -8.63 -40.66 -4.77
N SER A 22 -7.42 -40.19 -5.11
CA SER A 22 -6.40 -40.84 -5.95
C SER A 22 -6.69 -41.08 -7.45
N ALA A 23 -5.84 -40.54 -8.31
CA ALA A 23 -4.97 -41.35 -9.16
C ALA A 23 -3.81 -40.53 -9.78
N LEU A 24 -2.62 -41.12 -9.68
CA LEU A 24 -1.35 -40.73 -10.24
C LEU A 24 -1.28 -41.17 -11.72
N VAL A 25 -0.93 -40.29 -12.65
CA VAL A 25 -0.44 -40.70 -13.99
C VAL A 25 0.70 -39.78 -14.43
N VAL A 26 1.86 -40.42 -14.58
CA VAL A 26 3.04 -39.93 -15.30
C VAL A 26 2.86 -40.31 -16.79
N TYR A 27 3.04 -39.37 -17.73
CA TYR A 27 3.99 -39.51 -18.84
C TYR A 27 4.06 -38.29 -19.78
N THR A 28 5.29 -38.04 -20.20
CA THR A 28 5.82 -37.12 -21.21
C THR A 28 5.36 -37.49 -22.62
N LEU A 29 5.22 -36.51 -23.54
CA LEU A 29 5.88 -36.49 -24.86
C LEU A 29 5.57 -35.22 -25.68
N CYS A 30 6.62 -34.78 -26.37
CA CYS A 30 6.80 -33.58 -27.19
C CYS A 30 5.82 -33.43 -28.39
N LEU A 31 5.67 -32.19 -28.89
CA LEU A 31 6.08 -31.76 -30.24
C LEU A 31 5.80 -30.24 -30.49
N THR A 32 6.88 -29.46 -30.55
CA THR A 32 7.27 -28.39 -31.49
C THR A 32 6.28 -27.41 -32.17
N SER A 33 6.78 -26.16 -32.29
CA SER A 33 6.54 -25.07 -33.29
C SER A 33 5.75 -23.87 -32.73
N CYS A 34 6.12 -22.59 -32.87
CA CYS A 34 7.18 -21.87 -33.60
C CYS A 34 7.62 -20.65 -32.77
N VAL A 35 8.93 -20.42 -32.68
CA VAL A 35 9.54 -19.18 -32.17
C VAL A 35 9.49 -18.12 -33.28
N PRO A 36 8.93 -16.92 -33.08
CA PRO A 36 9.22 -15.79 -33.93
C PRO A 36 10.59 -15.23 -33.57
N SER A 37 11.45 -15.20 -34.57
CA SER A 37 12.76 -14.56 -34.55
C SER A 37 12.62 -13.07 -34.16
N GLN A 38 13.43 -12.61 -33.21
CA GLN A 38 13.96 -11.25 -33.26
C GLN A 38 15.48 -11.26 -33.32
N SER A 39 15.94 -10.48 -34.29
CA SER A 39 17.28 -10.32 -34.81
C SER A 39 18.21 -9.55 -33.87
N GLY A 40 19.48 -9.97 -33.81
CA GLY A 40 20.59 -9.04 -33.66
C GLY A 40 21.39 -9.07 -32.36
N GLY A 41 21.74 -10.25 -31.83
CA GLY A 41 22.76 -10.38 -30.77
C GLY A 41 23.99 -11.13 -31.28
N GLY A 42 25.07 -10.41 -31.63
CA GLY A 42 26.33 -11.04 -32.01
C GLY A 42 26.86 -11.94 -30.88
N LYS A 43 27.12 -13.22 -31.17
CA LYS A 43 27.79 -14.15 -30.26
C LYS A 43 29.12 -13.53 -29.80
N ARG A 44 29.19 -13.10 -28.54
CA ARG A 44 30.48 -12.84 -27.89
C ARG A 44 31.21 -14.16 -27.73
N SER A 45 32.40 -14.25 -28.31
CA SER A 45 33.32 -15.38 -28.14
C SER A 45 33.64 -15.60 -26.66
N SER A 46 33.65 -16.85 -26.21
CA SER A 46 34.04 -17.25 -24.85
C SER A 46 35.50 -16.86 -24.57
N SER A 47 35.72 -15.69 -23.99
CA SER A 47 36.98 -15.38 -23.30
C SER A 47 36.97 -16.09 -21.95
N GLY A 48 38.07 -16.74 -21.56
CA GLY A 48 38.22 -17.32 -20.23
C GLY A 48 37.90 -16.29 -19.13
N GLY A 49 37.32 -16.76 -18.01
CA GLY A 49 36.87 -15.89 -16.92
C GLY A 49 37.99 -15.00 -16.36
N VAL A 50 37.61 -13.81 -15.89
CA VAL A 50 38.55 -12.85 -15.31
C VAL A 50 38.89 -13.30 -13.89
N SER A 51 40.17 -13.33 -13.54
CA SER A 51 40.58 -13.56 -12.14
C SER A 51 40.15 -12.36 -11.29
N ASN A 52 39.17 -12.54 -10.41
CA ASN A 52 38.67 -11.49 -9.51
C ASN A 52 39.31 -11.63 -8.13
N THR A 53 40.58 -11.23 -8.03
CA THR A 53 41.34 -11.29 -6.77
C THR A 53 41.88 -9.91 -6.39
N SER A 54 42.20 -9.67 -5.13
CA SER A 54 42.81 -8.40 -4.70
C SER A 54 44.09 -8.03 -5.47
N ALA A 55 44.85 -8.99 -5.98
CA ALA A 55 46.02 -8.71 -6.83
C ALA A 55 45.66 -8.11 -8.20
N SER A 56 44.41 -8.29 -8.66
CA SER A 56 43.94 -7.96 -10.01
C SER A 56 43.32 -6.57 -10.17
N VAL A 57 43.25 -5.78 -9.08
CA VAL A 57 42.62 -4.46 -9.03
C VAL A 57 43.48 -3.46 -8.25
N ASN A 58 43.20 -2.17 -8.44
CA ASN A 58 43.78 -1.08 -7.67
C ASN A 58 43.10 -0.91 -6.30
N ILE A 59 43.72 -0.14 -5.41
CA ILE A 59 43.09 0.31 -4.16
C ILE A 59 41.81 1.07 -4.49
N GLY A 60 40.72 0.74 -3.79
CA GLY A 60 39.39 1.31 -3.99
C GLY A 60 38.53 0.58 -5.02
N PHE A 61 39.09 -0.39 -5.75
CA PHE A 61 38.42 -1.03 -6.88
C PHE A 61 38.09 -2.51 -6.63
N GLY A 62 37.09 -3.01 -7.35
CA GLY A 62 36.65 -4.39 -7.42
C GLY A 62 36.18 -4.76 -8.83
N ARG A 63 35.45 -5.86 -8.96
CA ARG A 63 34.65 -6.18 -10.15
C ARG A 63 33.35 -6.81 -9.71
N VAL A 64 32.25 -6.34 -10.28
CA VAL A 64 30.88 -6.77 -9.96
C VAL A 64 30.14 -7.26 -11.21
N LEU A 65 29.03 -7.97 -11.03
CA LEU A 65 28.11 -8.28 -12.13
C LEU A 65 27.31 -7.02 -12.45
N HIS A 66 27.50 -6.44 -13.63
CA HIS A 66 26.81 -5.19 -14.01
C HIS A 66 25.31 -5.37 -14.28
N ASP A 67 24.88 -6.61 -14.51
CA ASP A 67 23.49 -7.00 -14.71
C ASP A 67 23.31 -8.45 -14.23
N ASN A 68 22.10 -9.00 -14.28
CA ASN A 68 21.86 -10.36 -13.86
C ASN A 68 22.52 -11.39 -14.82
N PRO A 69 22.82 -12.61 -14.35
CA PRO A 69 23.50 -13.62 -15.13
C PRO A 69 22.83 -14.01 -16.45
N ILE A 70 21.50 -13.98 -16.56
CA ILE A 70 20.78 -14.26 -17.81
C ILE A 70 21.10 -13.20 -18.86
N ILE A 71 21.02 -11.92 -18.48
CA ILE A 71 21.31 -10.80 -19.37
C ILE A 71 22.78 -10.78 -19.77
N LEU A 72 23.69 -10.99 -18.83
CA LEU A 72 25.14 -11.00 -19.10
C LEU A 72 25.58 -12.15 -20.00
N SER A 73 24.95 -13.32 -19.86
CA SER A 73 25.28 -14.51 -20.67
C SER A 73 24.54 -14.56 -22.01
N GLY A 74 23.39 -13.88 -22.13
CA GLY A 74 22.47 -14.02 -23.25
C GLY A 74 21.79 -15.39 -23.30
N ASN A 75 21.76 -16.13 -22.17
CA ASN A 75 21.16 -17.46 -22.08
C ASN A 75 20.00 -17.47 -21.07
N PRO A 76 18.73 -17.50 -21.51
CA PRO A 76 17.57 -17.57 -20.60
C PRO A 76 17.47 -18.91 -19.85
N ALA A 77 18.11 -19.96 -20.35
CA ALA A 77 18.14 -21.28 -19.72
C ALA A 77 19.46 -21.52 -18.94
N LEU A 78 20.10 -20.46 -18.45
CA LEU A 78 21.34 -20.56 -17.69
C LEU A 78 21.17 -21.49 -16.49
N ASP A 79 22.20 -22.30 -16.20
CA ASP A 79 22.18 -23.30 -15.15
C ASP A 79 22.78 -22.74 -13.86
N HIS A 80 22.22 -23.14 -12.70
CA HIS A 80 22.65 -22.64 -11.40
C HIS A 80 24.14 -22.86 -11.11
N THR A 81 24.81 -23.83 -11.78
CA THR A 81 26.24 -24.12 -11.61
C THR A 81 27.18 -23.23 -12.42
N ILE A 82 26.67 -22.20 -13.10
CA ILE A 82 27.48 -21.26 -13.89
C ILE A 82 28.61 -20.64 -13.05
N ASN A 83 29.82 -20.60 -13.63
CA ASN A 83 30.90 -19.83 -13.04
C ASN A 83 30.70 -18.34 -13.31
N LEU A 84 30.16 -17.62 -12.33
CA LEU A 84 29.85 -16.18 -12.41
C LEU A 84 31.09 -15.31 -12.71
N ASN A 85 32.31 -15.74 -12.39
CA ASN A 85 33.54 -15.03 -12.75
C ASN A 85 33.73 -14.87 -14.27
N THR A 86 33.07 -15.72 -15.07
CA THR A 86 33.07 -15.62 -16.54
C THR A 86 32.20 -14.49 -17.08
N LEU A 87 31.30 -13.95 -16.25
CA LEU A 87 30.36 -12.88 -16.61
C LEU A 87 30.86 -11.49 -16.16
N LEU A 88 31.95 -11.43 -15.38
CA LEU A 88 32.59 -10.19 -14.96
C LEU A 88 33.32 -9.51 -16.12
N LYS A 89 33.27 -8.17 -16.17
CA LYS A 89 34.06 -7.38 -17.11
C LYS A 89 35.53 -7.36 -16.70
N SER A 90 36.45 -7.24 -17.67
CA SER A 90 37.88 -7.09 -17.36
C SER A 90 38.22 -5.75 -16.71
N GLN A 91 37.45 -4.71 -17.05
CA GLN A 91 37.48 -3.40 -16.42
C GLN A 91 37.13 -3.51 -14.93
N GLN A 92 37.86 -2.78 -14.10
CA GLN A 92 37.60 -2.67 -12.67
C GLN A 92 36.55 -1.59 -12.38
N ASP A 93 35.75 -1.81 -11.34
CA ASP A 93 34.69 -0.92 -10.87
C ASP A 93 35.15 -0.20 -9.60
N GLU A 94 34.84 1.09 -9.48
CA GLU A 94 35.08 1.83 -8.25
C GLU A 94 34.08 1.37 -7.18
N VAL A 95 34.60 0.88 -6.06
CA VAL A 95 33.81 0.42 -4.91
C VAL A 95 33.89 1.47 -3.82
N ILE A 96 34.99 1.49 -3.06
CA ILE A 96 35.25 2.50 -2.04
C ILE A 96 36.73 2.56 -1.66
N ASN A 97 37.29 3.77 -1.56
CA ASN A 97 38.62 4.01 -1.01
C ASN A 97 38.57 4.06 0.53
N GLY A 98 38.26 2.91 1.15
CA GLY A 98 38.08 2.74 2.59
C GLY A 98 38.31 1.31 3.03
N GLN A 99 38.41 1.09 4.35
CA GLN A 99 38.59 -0.26 4.92
C GLN A 99 37.27 -1.03 5.08
N TYR A 100 36.14 -0.33 5.07
CA TYR A 100 34.81 -0.90 5.28
C TYR A 100 33.87 -0.50 4.14
N LEU A 101 32.86 -1.33 3.88
CA LEU A 101 31.77 -1.04 2.94
C LEU A 101 30.72 -0.12 3.60
N GLN A 102 31.13 1.12 3.86
CA GLN A 102 30.30 2.15 4.48
C GLN A 102 30.51 3.47 3.75
N LYS A 103 29.43 4.16 3.37
CA LYS A 103 29.51 5.40 2.60
C LYS A 103 28.76 6.54 3.29
N SER A 104 29.38 7.72 3.29
CA SER A 104 28.76 9.00 3.63
C SER A 104 28.04 9.59 2.42
N CYS A 105 26.91 10.27 2.62
CA CYS A 105 26.23 11.07 1.60
C CYS A 105 26.49 12.57 1.85
N ILE A 106 25.96 13.45 1.00
CA ILE A 106 26.09 14.90 1.22
C ILE A 106 25.41 15.23 2.56
N ASP A 107 26.19 15.82 3.48
CA ASP A 107 25.82 16.20 4.84
C ASP A 107 25.41 15.08 5.81
N ASP A 108 25.38 13.81 5.36
CA ASP A 108 25.21 12.63 6.21
C ASP A 108 26.53 11.85 6.38
N PRO A 109 27.11 11.81 7.60
CA PRO A 109 28.38 11.11 7.85
C PRO A 109 28.30 9.60 7.58
N GLN A 110 27.13 8.95 7.59
CA GLN A 110 26.94 7.54 7.27
C GLN A 110 25.56 7.28 6.65
N CYS A 111 25.49 7.31 5.32
CA CYS A 111 24.26 7.18 4.53
C CYS A 111 23.81 5.73 4.34
N PHE A 112 24.74 4.83 4.07
CA PHE A 112 24.46 3.39 4.03
C PHE A 112 25.71 2.55 4.34
N GLU A 113 25.46 1.33 4.80
CA GLU A 113 26.49 0.32 5.07
C GLU A 113 26.05 -1.06 4.56
N VAL A 114 27.02 -1.91 4.23
CA VAL A 114 26.76 -3.30 3.84
C VAL A 114 27.50 -4.28 4.73
N LYS A 115 26.79 -5.33 5.14
CA LYS A 115 27.26 -6.47 5.93
C LYS A 115 26.78 -7.77 5.28
N LYS A 116 27.29 -8.91 5.74
CA LYS A 116 26.70 -10.22 5.42
C LYS A 116 25.23 -10.28 5.88
N ASP A 117 25.02 -10.15 7.18
CA ASP A 117 23.72 -10.26 7.87
C ASP A 117 23.65 -9.30 9.07
N ASN A 118 22.58 -9.35 9.86
CA ASN A 118 22.34 -8.45 10.99
C ASN A 118 23.21 -8.71 12.23
N ILE A 119 23.85 -9.88 12.33
CA ILE A 119 24.71 -10.27 13.45
C ILE A 119 26.20 -10.19 13.11
N SER A 120 26.54 -10.20 11.82
CA SER A 120 27.91 -10.15 11.34
C SER A 120 28.52 -8.75 11.50
N PRO A 121 29.81 -8.64 11.88
CA PRO A 121 30.51 -7.36 11.83
C PRO A 121 30.73 -6.92 10.38
N LEU A 122 31.07 -5.66 10.20
CA LEU A 122 31.51 -5.15 8.89
C LEU A 122 32.76 -5.90 8.43
N TYR A 123 32.78 -6.28 7.16
CA TYR A 123 33.98 -6.83 6.56
C TYR A 123 35.08 -5.75 6.46
N GLN A 124 36.28 -6.07 6.95
CA GLN A 124 37.44 -5.17 6.89
C GLN A 124 38.41 -5.59 5.80
N SER A 125 38.58 -4.74 4.77
CA SER A 125 39.62 -4.92 3.76
C SER A 125 40.98 -4.43 4.26
N THR A 126 41.95 -5.34 4.41
CA THR A 126 43.30 -5.04 4.91
C THR A 126 44.18 -4.27 3.91
N ASN A 127 43.86 -4.37 2.62
CA ASN A 127 44.58 -3.71 1.54
C ASN A 127 43.69 -2.73 0.74
N GLN A 128 42.45 -2.52 1.16
CA GLN A 128 41.46 -1.64 0.53
C GLN A 128 41.15 -2.02 -0.93
N LYS A 129 41.29 -3.30 -1.28
CA LYS A 129 40.95 -3.85 -2.58
C LYS A 129 39.74 -4.77 -2.43
N TRP A 130 38.80 -4.66 -3.36
CA TRP A 130 37.45 -5.22 -3.24
C TRP A 130 37.15 -6.25 -4.35
N ALA A 131 38.15 -7.01 -4.76
CA ALA A 131 38.00 -8.07 -5.77
C ALA A 131 38.05 -9.45 -5.10
N PHE A 132 36.94 -10.19 -5.23
CA PHE A 132 36.71 -11.51 -4.64
C PHE A 132 36.11 -12.46 -5.67
N ASP A 133 36.34 -13.76 -5.51
CA ASP A 133 35.71 -14.75 -6.38
C ASP A 133 34.19 -14.65 -6.27
N ALA A 134 33.48 -14.68 -7.40
CA ALA A 134 32.04 -14.50 -7.47
C ALA A 134 31.22 -15.56 -6.68
N SER A 135 31.85 -16.62 -6.19
CA SER A 135 31.21 -17.61 -5.33
C SER A 135 31.31 -17.32 -3.82
N THR A 136 31.89 -16.20 -3.39
CA THR A 136 32.12 -15.92 -1.95
C THR A 136 31.21 -14.83 -1.39
N VAL A 137 31.00 -14.86 -0.08
CA VAL A 137 30.15 -13.88 0.63
C VAL A 137 30.78 -12.47 0.62
N GLU A 138 32.11 -12.37 0.50
CA GLU A 138 32.78 -11.08 0.30
C GLU A 138 32.42 -10.47 -1.06
N PHE A 139 32.30 -11.29 -2.11
CA PHE A 139 31.81 -10.82 -3.39
C PHE A 139 30.37 -10.32 -3.28
N ASP A 140 29.48 -11.08 -2.63
CA ASP A 140 28.08 -10.70 -2.42
C ASP A 140 27.95 -9.33 -1.71
N GLN A 141 28.78 -9.08 -0.68
CA GLN A 141 28.82 -7.79 0.00
C GLN A 141 29.32 -6.66 -0.91
N VAL A 142 30.38 -6.89 -1.70
CA VAL A 142 30.88 -5.89 -2.67
C VAL A 142 29.87 -5.61 -3.77
N GLN A 143 29.20 -6.65 -4.27
CA GLN A 143 28.13 -6.59 -5.25
C GLN A 143 27.01 -5.69 -4.74
N MET A 144 26.46 -5.99 -3.57
CA MET A 144 25.39 -5.18 -2.97
C MET A 144 25.82 -3.73 -2.76
N PHE A 145 26.99 -3.50 -2.15
CA PHE A 145 27.48 -2.16 -1.87
C PHE A 145 27.62 -1.32 -3.15
N THR A 146 28.19 -1.89 -4.21
CA THR A 146 28.44 -1.19 -5.47
C THR A 146 27.13 -0.80 -6.15
N HIS A 147 26.15 -1.70 -6.18
CA HIS A 147 24.83 -1.43 -6.78
C HIS A 147 23.99 -0.46 -5.95
N MET A 148 24.00 -0.57 -4.61
CA MET A 148 23.40 0.44 -3.73
C MET A 148 24.02 1.81 -3.97
N ASN A 149 25.36 1.87 -4.07
CA ASN A 149 26.08 3.10 -4.36
C ASN A 149 25.64 3.74 -5.68
N TRP A 150 25.54 2.96 -6.77
CA TRP A 150 25.12 3.47 -8.07
C TRP A 150 23.70 4.05 -8.04
N MET A 151 22.75 3.33 -7.45
CA MET A 151 21.35 3.75 -7.40
C MET A 151 21.13 4.95 -6.48
N ILE A 152 21.70 4.94 -5.26
CA ILE A 152 21.60 6.07 -4.33
C ILE A 152 22.28 7.32 -4.91
N SER A 153 23.42 7.17 -5.58
CA SER A 153 24.11 8.29 -6.24
C SER A 153 23.27 8.87 -7.40
N LYS A 154 22.66 8.01 -8.22
CA LYS A 154 21.75 8.45 -9.30
C LYS A 154 20.53 9.15 -8.73
N TYR A 155 19.87 8.57 -7.73
CA TYR A 155 18.73 9.15 -7.03
C TYR A 155 19.02 10.55 -6.50
N ASN A 156 20.12 10.71 -5.74
CA ASN A 156 20.51 12.00 -5.18
C ASN A 156 20.85 13.03 -6.28
N THR A 157 21.55 12.60 -7.32
CA THR A 157 21.90 13.46 -8.45
C THR A 157 20.66 13.94 -9.20
N ASP A 158 19.74 13.03 -9.51
CA ASP A 158 18.49 13.35 -10.23
C ASP A 158 17.58 14.22 -9.37
N LEU A 159 17.51 13.98 -8.04
CA LEU A 159 16.74 14.79 -7.10
C LEU A 159 17.25 16.24 -7.03
N VAL A 160 18.57 16.43 -6.82
CA VAL A 160 19.19 17.77 -6.78
C VAL A 160 19.06 18.48 -8.13
N THR A 161 19.24 17.74 -9.23
CA THR A 161 19.12 18.28 -10.59
C THR A 161 17.68 18.72 -10.86
N ALA A 162 16.69 17.89 -10.51
CA ALA A 162 15.29 18.23 -10.66
C ALA A 162 14.95 19.49 -9.86
N TYR A 163 15.39 19.55 -8.60
CA TYR A 163 15.11 20.72 -7.76
C TYR A 163 15.73 22.01 -8.30
N SER A 164 17.03 21.99 -8.61
CA SER A 164 17.75 23.16 -9.12
C SER A 164 17.25 23.62 -10.50
N SER A 165 16.81 22.69 -11.35
CA SER A 165 16.35 23.01 -12.70
C SER A 165 14.90 23.53 -12.73
N TYR A 166 14.03 23.05 -11.84
CA TYR A 166 12.58 23.28 -11.96
C TYR A 166 11.96 24.11 -10.83
N TYR A 167 12.59 24.16 -9.64
CA TYR A 167 11.98 24.77 -8.44
C TYR A 167 12.85 25.84 -7.76
N GLY A 168 14.18 25.79 -7.90
CA GLY A 168 15.11 26.74 -7.27
C GLY A 168 15.06 28.19 -7.80
N PRO A 169 15.88 29.10 -7.24
CA PRO A 169 15.94 30.50 -7.68
C PRO A 169 16.26 30.63 -9.18
N GLY A 170 15.33 31.19 -9.96
CA GLY A 170 15.45 31.32 -11.43
C GLY A 170 14.83 30.17 -12.24
N ALA A 171 14.16 29.23 -11.57
CA ALA A 171 13.51 28.09 -12.22
C ALA A 171 12.11 28.40 -12.79
N SER A 172 11.50 27.41 -13.45
CA SER A 172 10.22 27.48 -14.19
C SER A 172 8.98 27.92 -13.39
N GLY A 173 9.09 28.14 -12.07
CA GLY A 173 7.97 28.58 -11.22
C GLY A 173 6.93 27.50 -10.94
N LEU A 174 7.29 26.23 -11.14
CA LEU A 174 6.41 25.09 -10.86
C LEU A 174 6.23 24.91 -9.36
N SER A 175 5.01 24.57 -8.93
CA SER A 175 4.76 24.15 -7.56
C SER A 175 5.47 22.82 -7.27
N THR A 176 6.04 22.69 -6.08
CA THR A 176 6.75 21.48 -5.66
C THR A 176 6.32 21.05 -4.26
N SER A 177 6.27 19.76 -4.04
CA SER A 177 6.15 19.10 -2.75
C SER A 177 7.50 18.85 -2.09
N ILE A 178 8.62 19.01 -2.81
CA ILE A 178 9.99 18.78 -2.32
C ILE A 178 10.50 20.07 -1.64
N PRO A 179 10.67 20.11 -0.30
CA PRO A 179 11.09 21.34 0.38
C PRO A 179 12.55 21.71 0.13
N MET A 180 12.84 23.00 -0.04
CA MET A 180 14.20 23.56 -0.12
C MET A 180 15.08 23.16 1.07
N SER A 181 14.49 23.09 2.26
CA SER A 181 15.22 22.83 3.50
C SER A 181 15.90 21.46 3.49
N LEU A 182 15.37 20.47 2.75
CA LEU A 182 16.00 19.16 2.60
C LEU A 182 17.47 19.24 2.18
N PHE A 183 17.76 20.10 1.21
CA PHE A 183 19.09 20.25 0.64
C PHE A 183 20.03 21.10 1.51
N ASN A 184 19.47 21.92 2.40
CA ASN A 184 20.25 22.75 3.32
C ASN A 184 20.54 22.04 4.66
N SER A 185 19.69 21.08 5.06
CA SER A 185 19.78 20.39 6.35
C SER A 185 20.30 18.96 6.26
N GLY A 186 20.52 18.42 5.05
CA GLY A 186 20.87 17.02 4.83
C GLY A 186 19.73 16.03 5.13
N ALA A 187 18.49 16.52 5.29
CA ALA A 187 17.32 15.70 5.64
C ALA A 187 16.74 14.89 4.46
N THR A 188 17.49 14.76 3.36
CA THR A 188 17.11 13.94 2.19
C THR A 188 17.18 12.44 2.45
N TRP A 189 17.61 12.01 3.65
CA TRP A 189 17.73 10.62 4.05
C TRP A 189 17.22 10.41 5.48
N GLU A 190 17.07 9.15 5.88
CA GLU A 190 16.81 8.84 7.29
C GLU A 190 18.06 9.16 8.13
N SER A 191 17.87 9.53 9.40
CA SER A 191 18.98 9.84 10.32
C SER A 191 19.88 8.64 10.64
N SER A 192 19.39 7.41 10.39
CA SER A 192 20.17 6.18 10.50
C SER A 192 20.63 5.70 9.12
N PRO A 193 21.83 5.10 9.02
CA PRO A 193 22.29 4.51 7.77
C PRO A 193 21.34 3.41 7.30
N LEU A 194 21.05 3.39 5.99
CA LEU A 194 20.40 2.24 5.37
C LEU A 194 21.34 1.04 5.45
N ARG A 195 20.90 -0.05 6.09
CA ARG A 195 21.71 -1.26 6.24
C ARG A 195 21.40 -2.28 5.17
N GLY A 196 22.37 -2.63 4.35
CA GLY A 196 22.28 -3.72 3.39
C GLY A 196 22.85 -5.02 3.95
N TYR A 197 22.04 -6.07 3.97
CA TYR A 197 22.45 -7.44 4.29
C TYR A 197 22.48 -8.26 3.01
N ALA A 198 23.70 -8.57 2.55
CA ALA A 198 23.93 -9.21 1.26
C ALA A 198 23.50 -10.68 1.24
N LEU A 199 23.46 -11.34 2.41
CA LEU A 199 23.04 -12.73 2.55
C LEU A 199 22.48 -13.00 3.95
N CYS A 200 21.16 -13.08 4.05
CA CYS A 200 20.46 -13.49 5.25
C CYS A 200 20.21 -15.00 5.24
N ASP A 201 20.91 -15.73 6.11
CA ASP A 201 20.90 -17.21 6.14
C ASP A 201 19.54 -17.81 6.53
N ASP A 202 18.67 -17.04 7.20
CA ASP A 202 17.33 -17.43 7.62
C ASP A 202 16.22 -16.97 6.65
N LEU A 203 16.61 -16.53 5.44
CA LEU A 203 15.70 -16.01 4.42
C LEU A 203 15.74 -16.80 3.11
N PRO A 204 15.23 -18.05 3.08
CA PRO A 204 15.08 -18.79 1.83
C PRO A 204 13.97 -18.19 0.95
N ASN A 205 14.20 -18.19 -0.36
CA ASN A 205 13.28 -17.81 -1.43
C ASN A 205 12.69 -16.39 -1.31
N ASN A 206 13.39 -15.45 -0.66
CA ASN A 206 12.85 -14.12 -0.44
C ASN A 206 13.92 -13.03 -0.35
N ALA A 207 13.49 -11.79 -0.54
CA ALA A 207 14.21 -10.56 -0.23
C ALA A 207 13.22 -9.56 0.38
N PHE A 208 13.71 -8.59 1.16
CA PHE A 208 12.82 -7.53 1.67
C PHE A 208 13.58 -6.25 2.05
N PHE A 209 12.85 -5.15 2.03
CA PHE A 209 13.11 -3.93 2.78
C PHE A 209 12.23 -3.86 4.05
N SER A 210 12.82 -3.44 5.17
CA SER A 210 12.10 -3.17 6.43
C SER A 210 12.19 -1.68 6.78
N PRO A 211 11.05 -0.94 6.79
CA PRO A 211 11.06 0.45 7.22
C PRO A 211 11.34 0.60 8.72
N SER A 212 11.00 -0.39 9.54
CA SER A 212 11.19 -0.33 11.00
C SER A 212 12.65 -0.40 11.47
N THR A 213 13.49 -1.08 10.70
CA THR A 213 14.94 -1.24 10.99
C THR A 213 15.81 -0.52 9.97
N TYR A 214 15.18 0.14 9.01
CA TYR A 214 15.78 0.75 7.82
C TYR A 214 16.87 -0.11 7.20
N SER A 215 16.47 -1.31 6.77
CA SER A 215 17.39 -2.33 6.28
C SER A 215 16.84 -3.14 5.11
N ILE A 216 17.72 -3.51 4.19
CA ILE A 216 17.47 -4.46 3.10
C ILE A 216 18.13 -5.80 3.45
N CYS A 217 17.44 -6.90 3.17
CA CYS A 217 17.92 -8.25 3.43
C CYS A 217 17.66 -9.14 2.22
N LEU A 218 18.74 -9.66 1.63
CA LEU A 218 18.68 -10.52 0.46
C LEU A 218 18.91 -11.98 0.86
N GLY A 219 18.03 -12.85 0.36
CA GLY A 219 18.07 -14.27 0.61
C GLY A 219 18.75 -15.07 -0.51
N PHE A 220 18.34 -16.33 -0.60
CA PHE A 220 18.87 -17.30 -1.55
C PHE A 220 17.80 -18.32 -1.95
N ASP A 221 18.04 -19.05 -3.04
CA ASP A 221 17.15 -20.15 -3.43
C ASP A 221 17.31 -21.35 -2.49
N SER A 222 16.20 -21.83 -1.95
CA SER A 222 16.16 -22.92 -0.97
C SER A 222 16.58 -24.30 -1.50
N ILE A 223 16.51 -24.51 -2.83
CA ILE A 223 16.90 -25.75 -3.49
C ILE A 223 18.34 -25.63 -4.00
N TYR A 224 18.66 -24.49 -4.60
CA TYR A 224 19.98 -24.16 -5.16
C TYR A 224 20.63 -23.08 -4.33
N GLU A 225 21.12 -23.44 -3.12
CA GLU A 225 21.64 -22.45 -2.16
C GLU A 225 22.79 -21.59 -2.70
N ASN A 226 23.46 -22.01 -3.78
CA ASN A 226 24.50 -21.24 -4.44
C ASN A 226 23.97 -20.08 -5.31
N VAL A 227 22.67 -20.04 -5.58
CA VAL A 227 21.95 -18.93 -6.22
C VAL A 227 21.56 -17.93 -5.14
N LYS A 228 22.29 -16.82 -5.08
CA LYS A 228 22.05 -15.74 -4.12
C LYS A 228 21.30 -14.61 -4.80
N PHE A 229 20.32 -14.01 -4.12
CA PHE A 229 19.46 -13.00 -4.75
C PHE A 229 20.25 -11.72 -5.08
N VAL A 230 21.31 -11.43 -4.32
CA VAL A 230 22.27 -10.34 -4.58
C VAL A 230 23.02 -10.47 -5.92
N GLN A 231 23.12 -11.69 -6.48
CA GLN A 231 23.73 -11.91 -7.80
C GLN A 231 22.83 -11.45 -8.94
N ASP A 232 21.56 -11.13 -8.67
CA ASP A 232 20.63 -10.49 -9.59
C ASP A 232 20.38 -9.05 -9.13
N PRO A 233 21.12 -8.05 -9.67
CA PRO A 233 20.97 -6.65 -9.25
C PRO A 233 19.56 -6.09 -9.39
N SER A 234 18.71 -6.66 -10.25
CA SER A 234 17.34 -6.16 -10.43
C SER A 234 16.46 -6.43 -9.20
N VAL A 235 16.73 -7.50 -8.44
CA VAL A 235 16.09 -7.78 -7.15
C VAL A 235 16.55 -6.76 -6.11
N LEU A 236 17.85 -6.48 -6.03
CA LEU A 236 18.37 -5.44 -5.14
C LEU A 236 17.80 -4.05 -5.46
N TYR A 237 17.67 -3.69 -6.74
CA TYR A 237 17.07 -2.41 -7.13
C TYR A 237 15.59 -2.31 -6.76
N HIS A 238 14.85 -3.42 -6.80
CA HIS A 238 13.49 -3.49 -6.29
C HIS A 238 13.45 -3.20 -4.78
N GLU A 239 14.24 -3.91 -3.97
CA GLU A 239 14.27 -3.68 -2.51
C GLU A 239 14.74 -2.27 -2.13
N LEU A 240 15.75 -1.76 -2.86
CA LEU A 240 16.20 -0.39 -2.69
C LEU A 240 15.12 0.61 -3.15
N GLY A 241 14.32 0.26 -4.15
CA GLY A 241 13.13 1.00 -4.57
C GLY A 241 12.16 1.25 -3.43
N HIS A 242 11.86 0.25 -2.60
CA HIS A 242 11.04 0.45 -1.39
C HIS A 242 11.66 1.47 -0.42
N ALA A 243 12.98 1.42 -0.21
CA ALA A 243 13.67 2.40 0.65
C ALA A 243 13.59 3.82 0.07
N LEU A 244 13.64 3.97 -1.26
CA LEU A 244 13.48 5.25 -1.94
C LEU A 244 12.03 5.76 -1.87
N VAL A 245 11.03 4.88 -2.01
CA VAL A 245 9.62 5.22 -1.78
C VAL A 245 9.42 5.71 -0.34
N HIS A 246 9.92 4.96 0.65
CA HIS A 246 9.87 5.34 2.06
C HIS A 246 10.49 6.71 2.31
N ASN A 247 11.65 6.96 1.69
CA ASN A 247 12.33 8.24 1.81
C ASN A 247 11.49 9.39 1.20
N ALA A 248 10.99 9.22 -0.02
CA ALA A 248 10.21 10.24 -0.73
C ALA A 248 8.89 10.57 -0.02
N MET A 249 8.21 9.57 0.55
CA MET A 249 7.01 9.77 1.37
C MET A 249 7.27 10.65 2.59
N ASN A 250 8.52 10.72 3.08
CA ASN A 250 8.88 11.38 4.34
C ASN A 250 9.66 12.69 4.18
N PHE A 251 9.88 13.14 2.95
CA PHE A 251 10.57 14.40 2.66
C PHE A 251 10.01 15.59 3.44
N ARG A 252 8.70 15.81 3.39
CA ARG A 252 8.09 16.96 4.07
C ARG A 252 8.06 16.80 5.59
N SER A 253 7.76 15.60 6.08
CA SER A 253 7.77 15.27 7.51
C SER A 253 9.14 15.51 8.15
N ARG A 254 10.22 15.10 7.48
CA ARG A 254 11.60 15.32 7.94
C ARG A 254 12.04 16.76 7.81
N ALA A 255 11.68 17.42 6.71
CA ALA A 255 11.96 18.83 6.49
C ALA A 255 11.29 19.75 7.51
N SER A 256 10.10 19.39 8.01
CA SER A 256 9.41 20.19 9.04
C SER A 256 10.08 20.08 10.40
N GLY A 257 10.70 18.92 10.71
CA GLY A 257 11.32 18.63 12.00
C GLY A 257 10.33 18.55 13.18
N THR A 258 9.03 18.68 12.92
CA THR A 258 7.95 18.70 13.92
C THR A 258 7.20 17.37 14.01
N VAL A 259 7.40 16.47 13.06
CA VAL A 259 6.74 15.16 13.00
C VAL A 259 7.74 14.09 13.43
N ALA A 260 7.40 13.34 14.47
CA ALA A 260 8.29 12.34 15.08
C ALA A 260 8.17 10.94 14.47
N ILE A 261 7.26 10.74 13.50
CA ILE A 261 6.95 9.46 12.89
C ILE A 261 7.03 9.56 11.37
N ASP A 262 7.49 8.49 10.73
CA ASP A 262 7.53 8.37 9.28
C ASP A 262 6.21 7.81 8.73
N SER A 263 5.77 8.33 7.59
CA SER A 263 4.69 7.78 6.77
C SER A 263 5.19 6.59 5.94
N ASN A 264 4.25 5.76 5.48
CA ASN A 264 4.54 4.61 4.63
C ASN A 264 3.53 4.58 3.47
N LEU A 265 3.94 3.99 2.35
CA LEU A 265 3.03 3.73 1.24
C LEU A 265 2.37 2.35 1.44
N GLY A 266 1.26 2.37 2.19
CA GLY A 266 0.55 1.17 2.65
C GLY A 266 0.91 0.78 4.09
N TYR A 267 -0.04 0.17 4.80
CA TYR A 267 0.03 -0.08 6.24
C TYR A 267 -0.48 -1.46 6.66
N PHE A 268 -1.39 -2.06 5.90
CA PHE A 268 -1.99 -3.37 6.22
C PHE A 268 -1.31 -4.50 5.45
N ALA A 269 -1.55 -5.76 5.81
CA ALA A 269 -0.95 -6.90 5.10
C ALA A 269 -1.27 -6.89 3.59
N TYR A 270 -2.50 -6.51 3.25
CA TYR A 270 -2.92 -6.10 1.92
C TYR A 270 -3.63 -4.75 2.03
N ASP A 271 -3.19 -3.78 1.24
CA ASP A 271 -3.95 -2.60 0.85
C ASP A 271 -3.42 -2.12 -0.52
N GLU A 272 -4.15 -1.22 -1.18
CA GLU A 272 -3.74 -0.73 -2.50
C GLU A 272 -2.45 0.10 -2.43
N GLY A 273 -2.15 0.74 -1.30
CA GLY A 273 -0.90 1.47 -1.09
C GLY A 273 0.31 0.54 -1.23
N LYS A 274 0.28 -0.62 -0.56
CA LYS A 274 1.34 -1.63 -0.69
C LYS A 274 1.45 -2.18 -2.10
N ALA A 275 0.33 -2.45 -2.77
CA ALA A 275 0.37 -2.88 -4.17
C ALA A 275 1.04 -1.82 -5.07
N ILE A 276 0.69 -0.54 -4.90
CA ILE A 276 1.36 0.56 -5.60
C ILE A 276 2.86 0.58 -5.26
N ASN A 277 3.24 0.37 -3.99
CA ASN A 277 4.63 0.33 -3.55
C ASN A 277 5.44 -0.77 -4.26
N GLU A 278 4.89 -1.98 -4.40
CA GLU A 278 5.50 -3.07 -5.21
C GLU A 278 5.72 -2.64 -6.66
N GLY A 279 4.71 -2.02 -7.29
CA GLY A 279 4.83 -1.52 -8.66
C GLY A 279 5.87 -0.41 -8.83
N LEU A 280 6.00 0.46 -7.83
CA LEU A 280 7.04 1.50 -7.80
C LEU A 280 8.44 0.91 -7.61
N ALA A 281 8.58 -0.08 -6.74
CA ALA A 281 9.83 -0.81 -6.52
C ALA A 281 10.30 -1.52 -7.80
N ASP A 282 9.38 -2.19 -8.52
CA ASP A 282 9.65 -2.74 -9.85
C ASP A 282 10.11 -1.64 -10.83
N PHE A 283 9.38 -0.53 -10.91
CA PHE A 283 9.75 0.61 -11.76
C PHE A 283 11.13 1.19 -11.43
N PHE A 284 11.54 1.19 -10.16
CA PHE A 284 12.87 1.66 -9.76
C PHE A 284 14.01 0.79 -10.32
N SER A 285 13.76 -0.49 -10.59
CA SER A 285 14.67 -1.34 -11.35
C SER A 285 14.79 -0.87 -12.81
N TYR A 286 13.65 -0.59 -13.47
CA TYR A 286 13.63 -0.01 -14.82
C TYR A 286 14.29 1.38 -14.89
N TYR A 287 14.09 2.22 -13.88
CA TYR A 287 14.75 3.52 -13.72
C TYR A 287 16.29 3.39 -13.73
N MET A 288 16.82 2.31 -13.14
CA MET A 288 18.25 2.03 -13.16
C MET A 288 18.72 1.47 -14.50
N ASN A 289 18.15 0.35 -14.96
CA ASN A 289 18.73 -0.44 -16.05
C ASN A 289 18.02 -0.29 -17.41
N GLY A 290 16.80 0.24 -17.44
CA GLY A 290 15.99 0.46 -18.65
C GLY A 290 15.36 -0.82 -19.19
N ARG A 291 15.38 -1.90 -18.41
CA ARG A 291 14.81 -3.22 -18.74
C ARG A 291 13.45 -3.37 -18.07
N SER A 292 12.46 -3.82 -18.82
CA SER A 292 11.08 -3.99 -18.36
C SER A 292 10.83 -5.38 -17.74
N HIS A 293 11.80 -5.95 -17.02
CA HIS A 293 11.69 -7.25 -16.34
C HIS A 293 12.63 -7.27 -15.14
N ILE A 294 12.14 -7.78 -14.02
CA ILE A 294 12.93 -7.98 -12.80
C ILE A 294 13.05 -9.46 -12.40
N GLY A 295 14.16 -9.76 -11.75
CA GLY A 295 14.42 -11.02 -11.05
C GLY A 295 14.59 -12.21 -11.98
N GLU A 296 14.91 -12.02 -13.26
CA GLU A 296 14.92 -13.10 -14.26
C GLU A 296 15.80 -14.28 -13.85
N TRP A 297 16.95 -14.00 -13.21
CA TRP A 297 17.88 -15.03 -12.80
C TRP A 297 17.52 -15.67 -11.47
N ALA A 298 17.52 -14.90 -10.39
CA ALA A 298 17.40 -15.47 -9.05
C ALA A 298 15.97 -15.97 -8.79
N MET A 299 14.99 -15.10 -9.00
CA MET A 299 13.58 -15.36 -8.67
C MET A 299 12.83 -16.04 -9.83
N GLY A 300 13.12 -15.69 -11.07
CA GLY A 300 12.43 -16.19 -12.26
C GLY A 300 12.82 -17.61 -12.58
N ARG A 301 14.10 -17.82 -12.92
CA ARG A 301 14.59 -19.10 -13.45
C ARG A 301 14.36 -20.30 -12.54
N PHE A 302 14.38 -20.10 -11.22
CA PHE A 302 14.35 -21.19 -10.23
C PHE A 302 13.08 -21.22 -9.38
N LEU A 303 12.38 -20.09 -9.20
CA LEU A 303 11.19 -19.99 -8.33
C LEU A 303 9.91 -19.59 -9.08
N ASN A 304 9.98 -19.23 -10.36
CA ASN A 304 8.85 -18.68 -11.12
C ASN A 304 8.24 -17.43 -10.45
N LEU A 305 9.10 -16.53 -9.96
CA LEU A 305 8.70 -15.31 -9.25
C LEU A 305 9.16 -14.02 -9.95
N SER A 306 9.68 -14.11 -11.18
CA SER A 306 10.05 -12.91 -11.95
C SER A 306 8.82 -12.16 -12.42
N ARG A 307 8.95 -10.84 -12.59
CA ARG A 307 7.83 -9.99 -13.02
C ARG A 307 8.21 -9.10 -14.21
N PRO A 308 7.42 -9.12 -15.31
CA PRO A 308 7.54 -8.14 -16.37
C PRO A 308 6.96 -6.79 -15.95
N MET A 309 7.34 -5.74 -16.67
CA MET A 309 6.79 -4.37 -16.56
C MET A 309 6.33 -3.85 -17.94
N SER A 310 6.14 -4.74 -18.90
CA SER A 310 5.62 -4.44 -20.22
C SER A 310 4.81 -5.63 -20.73
N GLU A 311 3.63 -5.34 -21.26
CA GLU A 311 2.72 -6.36 -21.81
C GLU A 311 3.27 -7.05 -23.06
N SER A 312 4.41 -6.57 -23.59
CA SER A 312 5.12 -7.22 -24.69
C SER A 312 5.98 -8.40 -24.25
N ASP A 313 6.15 -8.61 -22.94
CA ASP A 313 6.93 -9.72 -22.42
C ASP A 313 6.27 -11.08 -22.73
N PRO A 314 7.04 -12.06 -23.25
CA PRO A 314 6.49 -13.36 -23.62
C PRO A 314 6.00 -14.22 -22.45
N ILE A 315 6.29 -13.85 -21.19
CA ILE A 315 5.77 -14.58 -20.02
C ILE A 315 4.26 -14.39 -19.85
N HIS A 316 3.68 -13.33 -20.44
CA HIS A 316 2.26 -13.08 -20.32
C HIS A 316 1.41 -14.13 -21.04
N ALA A 317 0.19 -14.29 -20.52
CA ALA A 317 -0.83 -15.11 -21.17
C ALA A 317 -1.34 -14.45 -22.46
N ALA A 318 -1.91 -15.26 -23.35
CA ALA A 318 -2.51 -14.77 -24.57
C ALA A 318 -3.61 -13.73 -24.27
N GLY A 319 -3.64 -12.64 -25.05
CA GLY A 319 -4.58 -11.53 -24.89
C GLY A 319 -3.98 -10.30 -24.21
N VAL A 320 -2.94 -10.48 -23.39
CA VAL A 320 -2.16 -9.35 -22.85
C VAL A 320 -1.27 -8.78 -23.96
N SER A 321 -1.29 -7.46 -24.13
CA SER A 321 -0.49 -6.75 -25.15
C SER A 321 -0.41 -5.25 -24.88
N GLU A 322 0.51 -4.56 -25.53
CA GLU A 322 0.61 -3.09 -25.44
C GLU A 322 -0.53 -2.34 -26.18
N SER A 323 -1.50 -3.06 -26.74
CA SER A 323 -2.71 -2.44 -27.31
C SER A 323 -3.62 -1.94 -26.19
N SER A 324 -4.44 -0.94 -26.49
CA SER A 324 -5.43 -0.39 -25.56
C SER A 324 -6.32 -1.49 -24.95
N GLU A 325 -6.70 -2.54 -25.70
CA GLU A 325 -7.54 -3.65 -25.19
C GLU A 325 -6.78 -4.69 -24.36
N GLY A 326 -5.45 -4.76 -24.48
CA GLY A 326 -4.64 -5.82 -23.88
C GLY A 326 -3.82 -5.39 -22.66
N ARG A 327 -3.97 -4.14 -22.19
CA ARG A 327 -3.25 -3.64 -21.02
C ARG A 327 -3.66 -4.38 -19.75
N LEU A 328 -2.75 -4.43 -18.78
CA LEU A 328 -3.07 -4.91 -17.43
C LEU A 328 -3.95 -3.90 -16.69
N SER A 329 -5.23 -3.85 -17.05
CA SER A 329 -6.18 -2.87 -16.57
C SER A 329 -6.70 -3.19 -15.15
N TYR A 330 -6.76 -2.16 -14.31
CA TYR A 330 -7.50 -2.17 -13.05
C TYR A 330 -9.02 -2.20 -13.29
N PRO A 331 -9.81 -2.97 -12.52
CA PRO A 331 -9.41 -3.93 -11.48
C PRO A 331 -9.26 -5.38 -11.97
N THR A 332 -9.40 -5.62 -13.27
CA THR A 332 -9.43 -6.96 -13.89
C THR A 332 -8.19 -7.79 -13.55
N TYR A 333 -7.02 -7.16 -13.51
CA TYR A 333 -5.72 -7.82 -13.31
C TYR A 333 -5.19 -7.78 -11.87
N LEU A 334 -6.00 -7.39 -10.87
CA LEU A 334 -5.55 -7.30 -9.47
C LEU A 334 -5.02 -8.62 -8.88
N GLY A 335 -5.47 -9.77 -9.39
CA GLY A 335 -5.02 -11.09 -8.93
C GLY A 335 -4.22 -11.88 -9.96
N TYR A 336 -3.71 -11.22 -11.01
CA TYR A 336 -3.05 -11.87 -12.13
C TYR A 336 -1.57 -12.12 -11.90
N ASP A 337 -1.17 -13.40 -11.89
CA ASP A 337 0.23 -13.82 -11.91
C ASP A 337 0.62 -14.24 -13.33
N PRO A 338 1.58 -13.57 -14.00
CA PRO A 338 2.05 -14.01 -15.32
C PRO A 338 2.73 -15.39 -15.30
N ASN A 339 3.29 -15.81 -14.16
CA ASN A 339 3.93 -17.12 -14.03
C ASN A 339 2.90 -18.25 -13.89
N ASN A 340 1.72 -17.94 -13.35
CA ASN A 340 0.59 -18.86 -13.19
C ASN A 340 -0.74 -18.19 -13.58
N PRO A 341 -0.99 -17.94 -14.87
CA PRO A 341 -2.13 -17.12 -15.33
C PRO A 341 -3.53 -17.62 -14.96
N GLU A 342 -3.65 -18.90 -14.61
CA GLU A 342 -4.91 -19.53 -14.21
C GLU A 342 -5.22 -19.33 -12.73
N ASP A 343 -4.23 -18.93 -11.93
CA ASP A 343 -4.41 -18.67 -10.50
C ASP A 343 -4.96 -17.26 -10.28
N ASN A 344 -5.88 -17.15 -9.32
CA ASN A 344 -6.48 -15.88 -8.92
C ASN A 344 -6.25 -15.65 -7.44
N SER A 345 -5.26 -14.81 -7.12
CA SER A 345 -4.79 -14.59 -5.75
C SER A 345 -4.81 -13.13 -5.38
N GLU A 346 -5.30 -12.79 -4.19
CA GLU A 346 -5.13 -11.44 -3.64
C GLU A 346 -3.69 -11.24 -3.16
N GLU A 347 -2.84 -10.59 -3.94
CA GLU A 347 -1.41 -10.48 -3.65
C GLU A 347 -0.88 -9.13 -4.16
N ILE A 348 -0.06 -8.45 -3.34
CA ILE A 348 0.36 -7.07 -3.59
C ILE A 348 1.36 -6.95 -4.75
N HIS A 349 2.22 -7.95 -4.97
CA HIS A 349 3.17 -7.97 -6.07
C HIS A 349 2.43 -8.18 -7.40
N TYR A 350 1.37 -9.00 -7.41
CA TYR A 350 0.53 -9.18 -8.61
C TYR A 350 -0.23 -7.90 -8.96
N ALA A 351 -0.93 -7.33 -7.99
CA ALA A 351 -1.64 -6.07 -8.16
C ALA A 351 -0.70 -4.91 -8.53
N GLY A 352 0.51 -4.88 -7.98
CA GLY A 352 1.51 -3.85 -8.24
C GLY A 352 1.99 -3.75 -9.67
N GLN A 353 1.90 -4.85 -10.45
CA GLN A 353 2.25 -4.85 -11.87
C GLN A 353 1.46 -3.81 -12.67
N ILE A 354 0.23 -3.47 -12.27
CA ILE A 354 -0.58 -2.43 -12.94
C ILE A 354 0.17 -1.09 -12.95
N ILE A 355 0.77 -0.69 -11.82
CA ILE A 355 1.52 0.57 -11.70
C ILE A 355 2.85 0.49 -12.44
N SER A 356 3.59 -0.60 -12.31
CA SER A 356 4.90 -0.72 -12.98
C SER A 356 4.75 -0.65 -14.50
N HIS A 357 3.74 -1.34 -15.06
CA HIS A 357 3.41 -1.29 -16.48
C HIS A 357 2.95 0.10 -16.92
N PHE A 358 2.03 0.73 -16.17
CA PHE A 358 1.58 2.10 -16.43
C PHE A 358 2.76 3.09 -16.49
N LEU A 359 3.70 3.03 -15.54
CA LEU A 359 4.83 3.95 -15.49
C LEU A 359 5.85 3.73 -16.60
N VAL A 360 6.09 2.47 -16.99
CA VAL A 360 6.91 2.15 -18.17
C VAL A 360 6.23 2.66 -19.44
N ALA A 361 4.92 2.46 -19.59
CA ALA A 361 4.14 2.94 -20.73
C ALA A 361 4.13 4.48 -20.79
N PHE A 362 3.95 5.16 -19.66
CA PHE A 362 4.05 6.62 -19.57
C PHE A 362 5.46 7.13 -19.93
N THR A 363 6.51 6.43 -19.47
CA THR A 363 7.90 6.76 -19.86
C THR A 363 8.11 6.61 -21.37
N LYS A 364 7.52 5.59 -22.01
CA LYS A 364 7.52 5.44 -23.47
C LYS A 364 6.71 6.53 -24.16
N ASP A 365 5.59 6.95 -23.57
CA ASP A 365 4.78 8.05 -24.12
C ASP A 365 5.53 9.37 -24.14
N LEU A 366 6.28 9.69 -23.07
CA LEU A 366 7.16 10.86 -23.02
C LEU A 366 8.26 10.83 -24.10
N GLN A 367 8.85 9.66 -24.35
CA GLN A 367 9.83 9.51 -25.46
C GLN A 367 9.18 9.86 -26.80
N SER A 368 7.95 9.39 -27.04
CA SER A 368 7.24 9.65 -28.28
C SER A 368 6.75 11.10 -28.41
N ALA A 369 6.16 11.66 -27.36
CA ALA A 369 5.50 12.96 -27.40
C ALA A 369 6.51 14.13 -27.28
N CYS A 370 7.53 13.97 -26.42
CA CYS A 370 8.52 15.01 -26.17
C CYS A 370 9.86 14.76 -26.87
N SER A 371 9.99 13.68 -27.65
CA SER A 371 11.26 13.29 -28.29
C SER A 371 12.40 13.11 -27.28
N PHE A 372 12.08 12.65 -26.07
CA PHE A 372 13.09 12.32 -25.07
C PHE A 372 13.83 11.04 -25.45
N ASN A 373 15.12 10.98 -25.13
CA ASN A 373 15.79 9.67 -25.07
C ASN A 373 15.31 8.92 -23.83
N ASN A 374 15.55 7.60 -23.80
CA ASN A 374 15.06 6.74 -22.72
C ASN A 374 15.55 7.17 -21.33
N ASP A 375 16.82 7.55 -21.21
CA ASP A 375 17.40 7.95 -19.93
C ASP A 375 16.73 9.20 -19.35
N TYR A 376 16.57 10.24 -20.18
CA TYR A 376 15.92 11.47 -19.78
C TYR A 376 14.43 11.26 -19.47
N ALA A 377 13.72 10.43 -20.25
CA ALA A 377 12.32 10.10 -19.98
C ALA A 377 12.13 9.37 -18.64
N ARG A 378 13.05 8.46 -18.29
CA ARG A 378 13.06 7.78 -16.98
C ARG A 378 13.29 8.78 -15.84
N THR A 379 14.29 9.66 -15.98
CA THR A 379 14.55 10.71 -14.98
C THR A 379 13.39 11.70 -14.85
N PHE A 380 12.69 12.03 -15.95
CA PHE A 380 11.51 12.89 -15.89
C PHE A 380 10.32 12.21 -15.19
N THR A 381 10.09 10.93 -15.47
CA THR A 381 9.08 10.12 -14.77
C THR A 381 9.40 10.00 -13.28
N PHE A 382 10.66 9.71 -12.95
CA PHE A 382 11.17 9.73 -11.58
C PHE A 382 10.83 11.04 -10.85
N ARG A 383 11.11 12.19 -11.46
CA ARG A 383 10.77 13.49 -10.87
C ARG A 383 9.30 13.60 -10.49
N LEU A 384 8.40 13.24 -11.40
CA LEU A 384 6.95 13.30 -11.16
C LEU A 384 6.50 12.33 -10.06
N LEU A 385 7.13 11.15 -9.98
CA LEU A 385 6.91 10.20 -8.89
C LEU A 385 7.33 10.75 -7.54
N ILE A 386 8.50 11.40 -7.45
CA ILE A 386 8.97 11.98 -6.18
C ILE A 386 8.06 13.09 -5.69
N GLU A 387 7.57 13.96 -6.58
CA GLU A 387 6.54 14.96 -6.24
C GLU A 387 5.27 14.30 -5.69
N THR A 388 4.81 13.25 -6.37
CA THR A 388 3.61 12.50 -6.00
C THR A 388 3.74 11.88 -4.62
N LEU A 389 4.86 11.21 -4.33
CA LEU A 389 5.12 10.57 -3.05
C LEU A 389 5.31 11.58 -1.92
N ALA A 390 6.08 12.64 -2.14
CA ALA A 390 6.28 13.71 -1.16
C ALA A 390 4.99 14.42 -0.80
N TYR A 391 4.06 14.57 -1.76
CA TYR A 391 2.72 15.09 -1.51
C TYR A 391 1.88 14.12 -0.68
N LEU A 392 1.78 12.86 -1.11
CA LEU A 392 0.90 11.85 -0.50
C LEU A 392 1.33 11.48 0.93
N GLY A 393 2.64 11.44 1.20
CA GLY A 393 3.19 11.05 2.50
C GLY A 393 3.35 12.17 3.52
N ASP A 394 2.94 13.40 3.19
CA ASP A 394 3.19 14.56 4.04
C ASP A 394 2.35 14.56 5.33
N PHE A 395 2.99 14.31 6.47
CA PHE A 395 2.39 14.45 7.79
C PHE A 395 2.48 15.87 8.36
N SER A 396 3.30 16.76 7.79
CA SER A 396 3.20 18.20 8.09
C SER A 396 1.94 18.84 7.51
N SER A 397 1.21 18.10 6.66
CA SER A 397 -0.08 18.43 6.07
C SER A 397 -0.09 19.60 5.08
N TYR A 398 1.06 20.19 4.75
CA TYR A 398 1.12 21.35 3.83
C TYR A 398 0.98 20.94 2.36
N GLY A 399 1.50 19.77 1.98
CA GLY A 399 1.50 19.21 0.63
C GLY A 399 2.44 19.91 -0.35
N ILE A 400 2.38 21.23 -0.45
CA ILE A 400 3.16 22.06 -1.38
C ILE A 400 4.06 23.03 -0.61
N GLU A 401 5.26 23.28 -1.10
CA GLU A 401 6.18 24.28 -0.54
C GLU A 401 5.61 25.70 -0.63
N GLY A 402 5.73 26.48 0.44
CA GLY A 402 5.21 27.85 0.52
C GLY A 402 3.69 27.96 0.70
N ALA A 403 2.96 26.85 0.81
CA ALA A 403 1.53 26.86 1.10
C ALA A 403 1.25 27.47 2.48
N GLY A 404 0.28 28.38 2.57
CA GLY A 404 -0.13 29.04 3.81
C GLY A 404 -1.18 28.28 4.64
N SER A 405 -1.61 27.11 4.19
CA SER A 405 -2.65 26.29 4.79
C SER A 405 -2.36 24.81 4.60
N TYR A 406 -2.93 23.96 5.47
CA TYR A 406 -2.89 22.52 5.28
C TYR A 406 -3.66 22.13 4.02
N GLY A 407 -2.99 21.38 3.15
CA GLY A 407 -3.48 21.02 1.82
C GLY A 407 -3.46 19.53 1.54
N VAL A 408 -3.07 18.68 2.50
CA VAL A 408 -3.10 17.21 2.35
C VAL A 408 -3.13 16.54 3.74
N ASN A 409 -3.72 15.36 3.84
CA ASN A 409 -3.72 14.52 5.03
C ASN A 409 -4.20 15.25 6.30
N HIS A 410 -5.21 16.11 6.19
CA HIS A 410 -5.84 16.77 7.32
C HIS A 410 -4.92 17.75 8.07
N THR A 411 -4.68 17.53 9.35
CA THR A 411 -3.84 18.37 10.23
C THR A 411 -2.69 17.50 10.73
N PRO A 412 -1.55 18.08 11.15
CA PRO A 412 -0.42 17.30 11.65
C PRO A 412 -0.79 16.28 12.75
N GLU A 413 -1.77 16.62 13.58
CA GLU A 413 -2.28 15.76 14.66
C GLU A 413 -3.07 14.55 14.13
N ASN A 414 -3.76 14.71 13.00
CA ASN A 414 -4.65 13.71 12.41
C ASN A 414 -4.04 12.98 11.20
N ALA A 415 -2.93 13.48 10.65
CA ALA A 415 -2.39 13.03 9.37
C ALA A 415 -2.08 11.54 9.29
N LYS A 416 -1.60 10.97 10.39
CA LYS A 416 -1.35 9.54 10.51
C LYS A 416 -2.62 8.72 10.28
N GLU A 417 -3.67 9.00 11.04
CA GLU A 417 -4.96 8.30 10.93
C GLU A 417 -5.60 8.51 9.56
N TRP A 418 -5.48 9.72 8.98
CA TRP A 418 -6.00 10.00 7.66
C TRP A 418 -5.33 9.17 6.57
N LEU A 419 -4.00 9.15 6.56
CA LEU A 419 -3.23 8.42 5.56
C LEU A 419 -3.32 6.90 5.77
N GLN A 420 -3.45 6.44 7.00
CA GLN A 420 -3.54 5.01 7.31
C GLN A 420 -4.91 4.44 6.94
N LYS A 421 -6.01 5.12 7.29
CA LYS A 421 -7.34 4.50 7.20
C LYS A 421 -8.46 5.39 6.63
N ASN A 422 -8.57 6.66 7.01
CA ASN A 422 -9.75 7.45 6.60
C ASN A 422 -9.71 7.79 5.10
N LYS A 423 -8.57 8.27 4.59
CA LYS A 423 -8.33 8.63 3.18
C LYS A 423 -6.94 8.13 2.73
N PRO A 424 -6.67 6.81 2.70
CA PRO A 424 -5.35 6.26 2.37
C PRO A 424 -4.99 6.46 0.90
N VAL A 425 -3.75 6.12 0.54
CA VAL A 425 -3.33 6.07 -0.86
C VAL A 425 -3.95 4.85 -1.54
N THR A 426 -4.76 5.09 -2.55
CA THR A 426 -5.40 4.09 -3.43
C THR A 426 -4.91 4.27 -4.87
N TYR A 427 -5.21 3.33 -5.78
CA TYR A 427 -4.90 3.52 -7.22
C TYR A 427 -5.48 4.83 -7.75
N ARG A 428 -6.69 5.18 -7.31
CA ARG A 428 -7.33 6.47 -7.63
C ARG A 428 -6.52 7.65 -7.13
N ARG A 429 -6.21 7.70 -5.82
CA ARG A 429 -5.53 8.85 -5.20
C ARG A 429 -4.13 9.03 -5.76
N PHE A 430 -3.40 7.93 -5.99
CA PHE A 430 -2.09 7.95 -6.63
C PHE A 430 -2.18 8.47 -8.07
N ALA A 431 -3.06 7.89 -8.91
CA ALA A 431 -3.21 8.30 -10.30
C ALA A 431 -3.65 9.77 -10.42
N GLN A 432 -4.56 10.24 -9.56
CA GLN A 432 -5.02 11.62 -9.52
C GLN A 432 -3.88 12.59 -9.20
N VAL A 433 -3.12 12.33 -8.12
CA VAL A 433 -2.00 13.20 -7.72
C VAL A 433 -0.87 13.17 -8.76
N PHE A 434 -0.52 12.00 -9.28
CA PHE A 434 0.46 11.89 -10.36
C PHE A 434 0.03 12.71 -11.58
N SER A 435 -1.24 12.60 -11.97
CA SER A 435 -1.80 13.34 -13.10
C SER A 435 -1.86 14.84 -12.87
N ARG A 436 -2.10 15.28 -11.62
CA ARG A 436 -2.03 16.69 -11.22
C ARG A 436 -0.62 17.24 -11.47
N PHE A 437 0.42 16.50 -11.08
CA PHE A 437 1.81 16.93 -11.34
C PHE A 437 2.19 16.89 -12.82
N VAL A 438 1.71 15.92 -13.60
CA VAL A 438 1.89 15.92 -15.07
C VAL A 438 1.22 17.14 -15.69
N LYS A 439 -0.04 17.41 -15.31
CA LYS A 439 -0.83 18.54 -15.80
C LYS A 439 -0.16 19.87 -15.48
N GLY A 440 0.27 20.05 -14.24
CA GLY A 440 0.96 21.25 -13.78
C GLY A 440 2.37 21.43 -14.33
N SER A 441 2.91 20.44 -15.08
CA SER A 441 4.27 20.48 -15.64
C SER A 441 4.26 20.35 -17.16
N VAL A 442 4.67 19.18 -17.68
CA VAL A 442 4.93 18.92 -19.10
C VAL A 442 3.71 19.13 -19.99
N ALA A 443 2.50 18.99 -19.44
CA ALA A 443 1.28 19.20 -20.20
C ALA A 443 0.86 20.68 -20.33
N THR A 444 1.42 21.56 -19.50
CA THR A 444 1.15 23.01 -19.53
C THR A 444 2.31 23.80 -20.12
N ASP A 445 3.55 23.39 -19.84
CA ASP A 445 4.75 24.08 -20.30
C ASP A 445 5.52 23.25 -21.34
N SER A 446 5.39 23.66 -22.61
CA SER A 446 6.08 23.04 -23.74
C SER A 446 7.61 23.06 -23.63
N SER A 447 8.20 24.01 -22.89
CA SER A 447 9.65 24.06 -22.70
C SER A 447 10.17 22.83 -21.95
N LEU A 448 9.31 22.24 -21.10
CA LEU A 448 9.58 20.99 -20.39
C LEU A 448 9.42 19.75 -21.27
N CYS A 449 9.01 19.88 -22.53
CA CYS A 449 8.76 18.81 -23.50
C CYS A 449 9.58 19.01 -24.79
N ASN A 450 10.81 19.55 -24.68
CA ASN A 450 11.64 19.93 -25.83
C ASN A 450 10.94 20.88 -26.82
N PHE A 451 10.10 21.78 -26.31
CA PHE A 451 9.24 22.67 -27.10
C PHE A 451 8.20 21.96 -27.98
N ASN A 452 7.99 20.65 -27.77
CA ASN A 452 6.80 19.94 -28.24
C ASN A 452 5.64 20.17 -27.26
N SER A 453 4.43 19.76 -27.64
CA SER A 453 3.26 19.83 -26.77
C SER A 453 2.87 18.43 -26.29
N TYR A 454 2.89 18.22 -24.97
CA TYR A 454 2.28 17.03 -24.35
C TYR A 454 0.81 17.35 -24.04
N ASN A 455 -0.13 16.79 -24.81
CA ASN A 455 -1.54 16.97 -24.51
C ASN A 455 -1.94 16.08 -23.32
N ILE A 456 -2.55 16.67 -22.28
CA ILE A 456 -3.01 15.94 -21.10
C ILE A 456 -3.98 14.79 -21.43
N GLN A 457 -4.74 14.89 -22.54
CA GLN A 457 -5.62 13.82 -23.02
C GLN A 457 -4.87 12.52 -23.33
N ARG A 458 -3.57 12.59 -23.68
CA ARG A 458 -2.73 11.39 -23.85
C ARG A 458 -2.58 10.62 -22.55
N LEU A 459 -2.35 11.34 -21.44
CA LEU A 459 -2.29 10.74 -20.12
C LEU A 459 -3.66 10.19 -19.72
N GLU A 460 -4.74 10.95 -19.94
CA GLU A 460 -6.10 10.49 -19.61
C GLU A 460 -6.45 9.19 -20.37
N GLN A 461 -6.13 9.09 -21.66
CA GLN A 461 -6.31 7.88 -22.45
C GLN A 461 -5.44 6.72 -21.98
N LEU A 462 -4.17 6.98 -21.64
CA LEU A 462 -3.30 5.94 -21.09
C LEU A 462 -3.81 5.45 -19.73
N LEU A 463 -4.26 6.36 -18.87
CA LEU A 463 -4.88 5.99 -17.60
C LEU A 463 -6.15 5.18 -17.83
N ASP A 464 -6.99 5.53 -18.80
CA ASP A 464 -8.19 4.79 -19.13
C ASP A 464 -7.87 3.38 -19.66
N ASP A 465 -6.85 3.23 -20.50
CA ASP A 465 -6.36 1.93 -20.98
C ASP A 465 -5.93 1.01 -19.82
N TYR A 466 -5.34 1.57 -18.76
CA TYR A 466 -5.00 0.85 -17.53
C TYR A 466 -6.15 0.81 -16.51
N GLY A 467 -7.33 1.34 -16.80
CA GLY A 467 -8.46 1.41 -15.84
C GLY A 467 -8.20 2.31 -14.63
N LEU A 468 -7.23 3.23 -14.74
CA LEU A 468 -6.73 4.11 -13.68
C LEU A 468 -7.29 5.54 -13.74
N LEU A 469 -8.13 5.89 -14.72
CA LEU A 469 -8.77 7.22 -14.81
C LEU A 469 -9.85 7.41 -13.72
N LEU A 470 -9.66 6.93 -12.50
CA LEU A 470 -10.69 6.71 -11.47
C LEU A 470 -11.21 8.00 -10.79
N PHE A 471 -10.83 9.17 -11.30
CA PHE A 471 -11.13 10.49 -10.76
C PHE A 471 -11.82 11.38 -11.79
N LYS A 472 -12.60 12.35 -11.34
CA LYS A 472 -13.36 13.29 -12.19
C LYS A 472 -12.69 14.66 -12.35
N ASN A 473 -11.73 14.98 -11.48
CA ASN A 473 -11.00 16.23 -11.47
C ASN A 473 -9.57 16.02 -10.93
N TYR A 474 -8.68 16.98 -11.15
CA TYR A 474 -7.28 16.93 -10.70
C TYR A 474 -7.07 17.49 -9.29
N ASP A 475 -8.10 18.12 -8.74
CA ASP A 475 -8.06 18.74 -7.41
C ASP A 475 -8.15 17.63 -6.39
N VAL A 476 -7.40 17.73 -5.29
CA VAL A 476 -7.47 16.71 -4.22
C VAL A 476 -8.08 17.27 -2.95
N ASN A 477 -8.40 18.57 -2.97
CA ASN A 477 -9.08 19.35 -1.93
C ASN A 477 -8.72 18.81 -0.56
N GLY A 478 -7.54 19.20 -0.07
CA GLY A 478 -7.00 18.68 1.17
C GLY A 478 -7.79 19.11 2.40
N SER A 479 -7.12 19.79 3.32
CA SER A 479 -7.69 20.09 4.63
C SER A 479 -8.70 21.24 4.58
N ARG A 480 -9.33 21.51 5.73
CA ARG A 480 -10.51 22.36 5.98
C ARG A 480 -10.62 23.69 5.19
N SER A 481 -9.52 24.37 4.85
CA SER A 481 -9.55 25.76 4.35
C SER A 481 -8.84 25.97 3.01
N LEU A 482 -8.45 24.90 2.33
CA LEU A 482 -7.82 25.04 1.01
C LEU A 482 -8.90 25.34 -0.04
N ALA A 483 -8.78 26.44 -0.78
CA ALA A 483 -9.64 26.73 -1.92
C ALA A 483 -8.88 26.42 -3.22
N GLU A 484 -9.26 25.36 -3.94
CA GLU A 484 -8.75 25.05 -5.28
C GLU A 484 -9.84 25.29 -6.33
N SER A 485 -9.44 25.70 -7.53
CA SER A 485 -10.37 25.87 -8.65
C SER A 485 -10.62 24.52 -9.32
N LEU A 486 -11.89 24.11 -9.45
CA LEU A 486 -12.24 22.82 -10.06
C LEU A 486 -11.65 22.64 -11.47
N GLN A 487 -10.74 21.68 -11.63
CA GLN A 487 -10.12 21.28 -12.89
C GLN A 487 -10.61 19.90 -13.30
N LYS A 488 -11.56 19.83 -14.23
CA LYS A 488 -12.16 18.56 -14.66
C LYS A 488 -11.27 17.76 -15.60
N VAL A 489 -11.43 16.45 -15.55
CA VAL A 489 -11.03 15.48 -16.58
C VAL A 489 -12.04 15.54 -17.72
N GLU A 490 -11.59 15.25 -18.94
CA GLU A 490 -12.51 15.07 -20.08
C GLU A 490 -13.23 13.72 -19.95
N GLU A 491 -14.54 13.74 -19.69
CA GLU A 491 -15.33 12.52 -19.48
C GLU A 491 -15.37 11.64 -20.73
N LEU A 492 -15.26 12.22 -21.93
CA LEU A 492 -15.15 11.44 -23.17
C LEU A 492 -13.88 10.58 -23.25
N ASN A 493 -12.86 10.82 -22.43
CA ASN A 493 -11.69 9.95 -22.37
C ASN A 493 -11.90 8.71 -21.50
N ARG A 494 -12.99 8.63 -20.73
CA ARG A 494 -13.37 7.45 -19.95
C ARG A 494 -14.17 6.46 -20.80
N GLN A 495 -13.48 5.57 -21.49
CA GLN A 495 -14.11 4.53 -22.32
C GLN A 495 -14.10 3.15 -21.64
N LYS A 496 -13.11 2.89 -20.79
CA LYS A 496 -12.85 1.58 -20.17
C LYS A 496 -12.97 1.59 -18.66
N THR A 497 -12.54 2.67 -18.02
CA THR A 497 -12.61 2.81 -16.57
C THR A 497 -14.06 2.90 -16.12
N VAL A 498 -14.54 1.87 -15.41
CA VAL A 498 -15.90 1.85 -14.88
C VAL A 498 -15.93 2.37 -13.45
N LEU A 499 -16.77 3.38 -13.22
CA LEU A 499 -17.13 3.86 -11.90
C LEU A 499 -18.46 3.24 -11.45
N ILE A 500 -18.56 2.87 -10.18
CA ILE A 500 -19.74 2.21 -9.60
C ILE A 500 -20.34 3.10 -8.51
N LYS A 501 -21.67 3.22 -8.49
CA LYS A 501 -22.39 3.94 -7.43
C LYS A 501 -22.17 3.27 -6.07
N LYS A 502 -21.94 4.09 -5.04
CA LYS A 502 -21.70 3.69 -3.64
C LYS A 502 -22.80 2.81 -3.08
N ASN A 503 -24.06 3.03 -3.48
CA ASN A 503 -25.20 2.22 -3.04
C ASN A 503 -25.22 0.77 -3.58
N GLN A 504 -24.30 0.40 -4.47
CA GLN A 504 -24.20 -0.96 -5.02
C GLN A 504 -23.45 -1.92 -4.09
N VAL A 505 -22.71 -1.43 -3.09
CA VAL A 505 -22.20 -2.31 -2.02
C VAL A 505 -23.27 -2.47 -0.94
N ILE A 506 -23.64 -3.71 -0.67
CA ILE A 506 -24.60 -4.08 0.37
C ILE A 506 -24.04 -5.24 1.19
N VAL A 507 -24.57 -5.45 2.39
CA VAL A 507 -24.36 -6.72 3.10
C VAL A 507 -25.17 -7.80 2.38
N ASP A 508 -24.60 -8.99 2.21
CA ASP A 508 -25.31 -10.12 1.61
C ASP A 508 -26.56 -10.45 2.41
N ASN A 509 -27.71 -10.24 1.78
CA ASN A 509 -29.04 -10.48 2.35
C ASN A 509 -29.76 -11.62 1.62
N ARG A 510 -29.06 -12.37 0.76
CA ARG A 510 -29.63 -13.52 0.07
C ARG A 510 -29.98 -14.60 1.09
N THR A 511 -31.14 -15.23 0.92
CA THR A 511 -31.66 -16.22 1.87
C THR A 511 -30.66 -17.35 2.15
N GLY A 512 -30.40 -17.61 3.44
CA GLY A 512 -29.50 -18.68 3.88
C GLY A 512 -28.00 -18.36 3.77
N LYS A 513 -27.63 -17.12 3.41
CA LYS A 513 -26.24 -16.63 3.46
C LYS A 513 -25.99 -15.90 4.77
N SER A 514 -24.77 -16.03 5.29
CA SER A 514 -24.36 -15.28 6.48
C SER A 514 -24.07 -13.82 6.12
N THR A 515 -24.37 -12.90 7.03
CA THR A 515 -24.04 -11.48 6.90
C THR A 515 -22.57 -11.20 7.24
N ALA A 516 -21.95 -12.04 8.06
CA ALA A 516 -20.54 -11.99 8.43
C ALA A 516 -19.99 -13.38 8.79
N PHE A 517 -18.67 -13.52 8.80
CA PHE A 517 -17.95 -14.67 9.34
C PHE A 517 -17.18 -14.23 10.58
N ILE A 518 -17.30 -14.99 11.66
CA ILE A 518 -16.67 -14.70 12.95
C ILE A 518 -15.52 -15.68 13.18
N PHE A 519 -14.38 -15.14 13.61
CA PHE A 519 -13.17 -15.89 13.91
C PHE A 519 -12.81 -15.66 15.37
N ASP A 520 -12.97 -16.71 16.19
CA ASP A 520 -12.84 -16.66 17.65
C ASP A 520 -12.05 -17.85 18.21
N SER A 521 -11.46 -18.67 17.33
CA SER A 521 -10.62 -19.81 17.69
C SER A 521 -9.47 -19.41 18.63
N TYR A 522 -9.32 -20.13 19.73
CA TYR A 522 -8.25 -19.90 20.72
C TYR A 522 -6.86 -19.82 20.08
N SER A 523 -6.51 -20.75 19.19
CA SER A 523 -5.17 -20.79 18.59
C SER A 523 -4.94 -19.59 17.67
N ASP A 524 -5.92 -19.28 16.83
CA ASP A 524 -5.80 -18.28 15.77
C ASP A 524 -5.81 -16.88 16.37
N MET A 525 -6.69 -16.64 17.35
CA MET A 525 -6.77 -15.35 18.02
C MET A 525 -5.56 -15.08 18.92
N ASN A 526 -4.97 -16.10 19.55
CA ASN A 526 -3.70 -15.92 20.27
C ASN A 526 -2.54 -15.59 19.32
N ALA A 527 -2.52 -16.19 18.11
CA ALA A 527 -1.55 -15.82 17.08
C ALA A 527 -1.79 -14.38 16.57
N ALA A 528 -3.06 -14.00 16.36
CA ALA A 528 -3.45 -12.65 15.98
C ALA A 528 -3.02 -11.62 17.03
N ALA A 529 -3.38 -11.82 18.30
CA ALA A 529 -3.03 -10.93 19.40
C ALA A 529 -1.52 -10.71 19.53
N LYS A 530 -0.71 -11.77 19.37
CA LYS A 530 0.76 -11.66 19.34
C LYS A 530 1.26 -10.87 18.14
N SER A 531 0.64 -11.01 16.97
CA SER A 531 0.99 -10.21 15.80
C SER A 531 0.64 -8.75 16.03
N LEU A 532 -0.59 -8.47 16.47
CA LEU A 532 -1.11 -7.12 16.70
C LEU A 532 -0.24 -6.34 17.69
N THR A 533 0.09 -6.94 18.83
CA THR A 533 0.90 -6.33 19.90
C THR A 533 2.38 -6.12 19.54
N ASN A 534 2.87 -6.69 18.43
CA ASN A 534 4.24 -6.50 17.95
C ASN A 534 4.39 -5.35 16.93
N GLY A 535 3.52 -4.34 17.03
CA GLY A 535 3.66 -3.07 16.30
C GLY A 535 2.65 -2.81 15.18
N PHE A 536 1.57 -3.61 15.07
CA PHE A 536 0.49 -3.33 14.10
C PHE A 536 -0.59 -2.41 14.66
N ILE A 537 -0.85 -2.46 15.97
CA ILE A 537 -1.86 -1.60 16.60
C ILE A 537 -1.21 -0.39 17.27
N ASP A 538 -1.92 0.73 17.22
CA ASP A 538 -1.62 1.91 18.01
C ASP A 538 -2.14 1.72 19.44
N GLY A 539 -1.22 1.32 20.33
CA GLY A 539 -1.50 1.06 21.74
C GLY A 539 -1.43 -0.42 22.10
N SER A 540 -2.30 -0.84 23.02
CA SER A 540 -2.38 -2.23 23.47
C SER A 540 -3.81 -2.75 23.40
N LEU A 541 -3.91 -4.08 23.32
CA LEU A 541 -5.14 -4.78 23.67
C LEU A 541 -5.40 -4.64 25.19
N SER A 542 -6.65 -4.78 25.59
CA SER A 542 -7.11 -4.68 26.97
C SER A 542 -6.54 -5.84 27.79
N ASN A 543 -6.05 -5.56 28.99
CA ASN A 543 -5.60 -6.62 29.89
C ASN A 543 -6.74 -7.50 30.42
N THR A 544 -7.99 -7.04 30.30
CA THR A 544 -9.18 -7.75 30.82
C THR A 544 -9.48 -9.05 30.07
N ILE A 545 -9.02 -9.18 28.82
CA ILE A 545 -9.24 -10.36 27.97
C ILE A 545 -8.10 -11.39 28.03
N PHE A 546 -7.03 -11.11 28.80
CA PHE A 546 -5.86 -12.00 28.94
C PHE A 546 -5.78 -12.68 30.30
N GLU A 547 -5.24 -13.90 30.31
CA GLU A 547 -4.72 -14.58 31.50
C GLU A 547 -3.39 -15.27 31.15
N ASN A 548 -2.35 -15.03 31.96
CA ASN A 548 -1.00 -15.57 31.73
C ASN A 548 -0.44 -15.29 30.31
N GLY A 549 -0.75 -14.13 29.74
CA GLY A 549 -0.28 -13.71 28.41
C GLY A 549 -0.98 -14.39 27.23
N ASN A 550 -2.07 -15.12 27.46
CA ASN A 550 -2.92 -15.67 26.40
C ASN A 550 -4.36 -15.19 26.56
N LEU A 551 -5.10 -15.14 25.45
CA LEU A 551 -6.53 -14.84 25.46
C LEU A 551 -7.26 -15.92 26.24
N LYS A 552 -8.06 -15.53 27.21
CA LYS A 552 -8.68 -16.46 28.17
C LYS A 552 -10.00 -17.05 27.68
N TYR A 553 -10.78 -16.26 26.93
CA TYR A 553 -12.21 -16.53 26.72
C TYR A 553 -12.52 -17.12 25.34
N ASN A 554 -11.63 -16.96 24.36
CA ASN A 554 -11.78 -17.46 23.00
C ASN A 554 -12.08 -18.96 22.94
N ASN A 555 -13.24 -19.33 22.39
CA ASN A 555 -13.77 -20.70 22.49
C ASN A 555 -13.96 -21.42 21.13
N GLY A 556 -13.96 -20.70 20.00
CA GLY A 556 -14.08 -21.27 18.66
C GLY A 556 -15.50 -21.69 18.26
N ASN A 557 -16.54 -21.12 18.87
CA ASN A 557 -17.95 -21.40 18.56
C ASN A 557 -18.43 -20.68 17.29
N GLY A 558 -17.60 -19.81 16.68
CA GLY A 558 -17.96 -19.03 15.50
C GLY A 558 -18.97 -17.92 15.79
N GLN A 559 -19.03 -17.47 17.04
CA GLN A 559 -19.93 -16.45 17.56
C GLN A 559 -19.12 -15.39 18.31
N ILE A 560 -19.79 -14.35 18.81
CA ILE A 560 -19.15 -13.30 19.60
C ILE A 560 -19.57 -13.48 21.06
N SER A 561 -18.62 -13.82 21.92
CA SER A 561 -18.85 -14.08 23.34
C SER A 561 -18.14 -13.08 24.28
N PRO A 562 -18.57 -12.96 25.54
CA PRO A 562 -17.93 -12.06 26.51
C PRO A 562 -16.44 -12.38 26.72
N GLY A 563 -15.61 -11.35 26.74
CA GLY A 563 -14.18 -11.45 27.04
C GLY A 563 -13.28 -11.81 25.86
N GLU A 564 -13.82 -11.97 24.66
CA GLU A 564 -13.06 -12.44 23.50
C GLU A 564 -12.37 -11.31 22.72
N LEU A 565 -11.27 -11.67 22.05
CA LEU A 565 -10.85 -10.97 20.84
C LEU A 565 -11.45 -11.72 19.64
N VAL A 566 -12.24 -11.05 18.81
CA VAL A 566 -12.87 -11.66 17.63
C VAL A 566 -12.43 -10.97 16.36
N GLY A 567 -12.16 -11.77 15.32
CA GLY A 567 -12.01 -11.30 13.95
C GLY A 567 -13.36 -11.34 13.22
N VAL A 568 -13.70 -10.28 12.49
CA VAL A 568 -14.96 -10.17 11.75
C VAL A 568 -14.69 -9.93 10.28
N LEU A 569 -15.21 -10.82 9.42
CA LEU A 569 -15.30 -10.61 7.98
C LEU A 569 -16.74 -10.29 7.60
N LEU A 570 -16.99 -9.09 7.12
CA LEU A 570 -18.32 -8.71 6.65
C LEU A 570 -18.56 -9.29 5.25
N ASN A 571 -19.63 -10.05 5.06
CA ASN A 571 -19.95 -10.67 3.78
C ASN A 571 -20.59 -9.65 2.84
N LEU A 572 -19.77 -8.74 2.31
CA LEU A 572 -20.20 -7.71 1.37
C LEU A 572 -20.52 -8.32 0.00
N TYR A 573 -21.61 -7.85 -0.60
CA TYR A 573 -22.10 -8.23 -1.91
C TYR A 573 -22.04 -7.03 -2.86
N ASN A 574 -21.45 -7.26 -4.03
CA ASN A 574 -21.43 -6.28 -5.12
C ASN A 574 -22.69 -6.45 -5.98
N ASN A 575 -23.66 -5.56 -5.80
CA ASN A 575 -24.89 -5.56 -6.59
C ASN A 575 -24.76 -4.86 -7.95
N SER A 576 -23.59 -4.39 -8.34
CA SER A 576 -23.38 -3.83 -9.67
C SER A 576 -23.15 -4.92 -10.74
N ASN A 577 -23.01 -4.50 -12.00
CA ASN A 577 -22.66 -5.37 -13.12
C ASN A 577 -21.15 -5.34 -13.46
N SER A 578 -20.34 -4.67 -12.63
CA SER A 578 -18.91 -4.50 -12.84
C SER A 578 -18.14 -4.87 -11.58
N THR A 579 -16.85 -5.20 -11.69
CA THR A 579 -16.02 -5.51 -10.53
C THR A 579 -15.80 -4.27 -9.67
N MET A 580 -16.06 -4.39 -8.38
CA MET A 580 -15.78 -3.38 -7.36
C MET A 580 -14.41 -3.67 -6.76
N ALA A 581 -13.57 -2.67 -6.58
CA ALA A 581 -12.20 -2.89 -6.16
C ALA A 581 -11.69 -1.89 -5.13
N GLY A 582 -10.68 -2.31 -4.36
CA GLY A 582 -10.15 -1.55 -3.23
C GLY A 582 -11.22 -1.32 -2.15
N VAL A 583 -12.07 -2.31 -1.87
CA VAL A 583 -13.14 -2.16 -0.89
C VAL A 583 -12.53 -2.11 0.50
N ARG A 584 -12.85 -1.06 1.25
CA ARG A 584 -12.39 -0.83 2.61
C ARG A 584 -13.58 -0.75 3.56
N ILE A 585 -13.51 -1.48 4.66
CA ILE A 585 -14.45 -1.42 5.78
C ILE A 585 -13.72 -0.77 6.96
N LEU A 586 -14.36 0.21 7.57
CA LEU A 586 -13.84 0.94 8.71
C LEU A 586 -14.74 0.71 9.92
N ALA A 587 -14.11 0.23 10.99
CA ALA A 587 -14.67 0.05 12.33
C ALA A 587 -14.11 1.08 13.33
N ASN A 588 -13.41 2.13 12.86
CA ASN A 588 -12.93 3.20 13.71
C ASN A 588 -14.07 4.13 14.17
N ASP A 589 -13.82 4.81 15.27
CA ASP A 589 -14.69 5.86 15.80
C ASP A 589 -14.90 6.95 14.77
N TRP A 590 -16.11 7.51 14.73
CA TRP A 590 -16.49 8.49 13.74
C TRP A 590 -17.69 9.33 14.18
N ASP A 591 -18.05 10.34 13.40
CA ASP A 591 -19.10 11.30 13.72
C ASP A 591 -20.50 10.77 13.35
N HIS A 592 -21.13 10.06 14.30
CA HIS A 592 -22.44 9.41 14.11
C HIS A 592 -23.40 9.48 15.29
N MET A 593 -22.99 10.12 16.39
CA MET A 593 -23.78 10.29 17.60
C MET A 593 -23.50 11.66 18.22
N GLN A 594 -24.48 12.21 18.94
CA GLN A 594 -24.33 13.43 19.73
C GLN A 594 -24.84 13.17 21.16
N ASP A 595 -24.08 13.60 22.17
CA ASP A 595 -24.44 13.45 23.59
C ASP A 595 -24.82 12.01 23.97
N GLY A 596 -24.10 11.03 23.42
CA GLY A 596 -24.36 9.61 23.63
C GLY A 596 -25.62 9.07 22.95
N LYS A 597 -26.27 9.84 22.06
CA LYS A 597 -27.45 9.43 21.29
C LYS A 597 -27.16 9.34 19.79
N PRO A 598 -27.59 8.26 19.12
CA PRO A 598 -27.29 8.06 17.71
C PRO A 598 -28.09 9.00 16.80
N CYS A 599 -27.38 9.63 15.86
CA CYS A 599 -27.99 10.48 14.85
C CYS A 599 -28.76 9.64 13.83
N ASN A 600 -29.98 10.06 13.48
CA ASN A 600 -30.89 9.32 12.59
C ASN A 600 -31.01 9.91 11.18
N ASN A 601 -30.30 11.01 10.92
CA ASN A 601 -30.29 11.77 9.66
C ASN A 601 -29.20 11.30 8.69
N LEU A 602 -28.64 10.11 8.92
CA LEU A 602 -27.65 9.48 8.06
C LEU A 602 -28.34 8.57 7.03
N SER A 603 -27.60 8.18 5.99
CA SER A 603 -28.11 7.42 4.83
C SER A 603 -28.74 6.06 5.15
N ASP A 604 -28.50 5.52 6.34
CA ASP A 604 -29.10 4.28 6.83
C ASP A 604 -30.44 4.49 7.55
N ASN A 605 -30.83 5.74 7.84
CA ASN A 605 -32.06 6.14 8.55
C ASN A 605 -32.31 5.38 9.86
N PHE A 606 -31.22 4.96 10.51
CA PHE A 606 -31.26 4.16 11.73
C PHE A 606 -30.66 4.97 12.89
N PRO A 607 -30.88 4.58 14.15
CA PRO A 607 -32.16 4.07 14.59
C PRO A 607 -33.27 5.12 14.41
N SER A 608 -34.53 4.68 14.35
CA SER A 608 -35.66 5.61 14.31
C SER A 608 -35.77 6.42 15.61
N THR A 609 -36.53 7.52 15.60
CA THR A 609 -36.79 8.30 16.83
C THR A 609 -37.45 7.48 17.93
N SER A 610 -38.34 6.55 17.58
CA SER A 610 -38.95 5.59 18.52
C SER A 610 -37.96 4.59 19.11
N GLN A 611 -36.79 4.43 18.50
CA GLN A 611 -35.72 3.57 18.95
C GLN A 611 -34.56 4.37 19.57
N GLY A 612 -34.80 5.63 19.97
CA GLY A 612 -33.80 6.49 20.62
C GLY A 612 -32.96 7.35 19.67
N GLY A 613 -33.18 7.28 18.36
CA GLY A 613 -32.48 8.11 17.38
C GLY A 613 -32.84 9.60 17.48
N VAL A 614 -31.87 10.47 17.27
CA VAL A 614 -32.04 11.92 17.38
C VAL A 614 -31.90 12.63 16.04
N THR A 615 -32.61 13.75 15.90
CA THR A 615 -32.63 14.56 14.67
C THR A 615 -31.86 15.86 14.87
N PRO A 616 -31.37 16.50 13.78
CA PRO A 616 -30.82 17.86 13.79
C PRO A 616 -31.70 18.91 14.48
N THR A 617 -33.02 18.74 14.49
CA THR A 617 -33.93 19.68 15.17
C THR A 617 -33.83 19.59 16.69
N THR A 618 -33.61 18.38 17.22
CA THR A 618 -33.52 18.12 18.66
C THR A 618 -32.09 18.17 19.19
N HIS A 619 -31.14 17.81 18.34
CA HIS A 619 -29.72 17.66 18.64
C HIS A 619 -28.97 18.28 17.44
N PRO A 620 -28.75 19.61 17.45
CA PRO A 620 -28.20 20.34 16.30
C PRO A 620 -26.83 19.86 15.82
N GLY A 621 -26.02 19.25 16.70
CA GLY A 621 -24.71 18.73 16.33
C GLY A 621 -24.78 17.52 15.40
N CYS A 622 -25.90 16.79 15.33
CA CYS A 622 -26.12 15.81 14.26
C CYS A 622 -26.17 16.44 12.86
N ALA A 623 -26.28 17.77 12.74
CA ALA A 623 -26.22 18.50 11.47
C ALA A 623 -24.82 19.07 11.18
N ASP A 624 -23.91 19.02 12.15
CA ASP A 624 -22.56 19.56 12.06
C ASP A 624 -21.58 18.39 11.87
N GLU A 625 -20.39 18.69 11.35
CA GLU A 625 -19.35 17.69 11.11
C GLU A 625 -18.20 17.88 12.10
N ALA A 626 -17.59 16.79 12.55
CA ALA A 626 -16.35 16.79 13.32
C ALA A 626 -15.17 17.23 12.46
N LEU A 627 -14.94 18.55 12.42
CA LEU A 627 -13.99 19.21 11.52
C LEU A 627 -12.54 18.86 11.80
N ASP A 628 -12.21 18.50 13.05
CA ASP A 628 -10.87 18.12 13.47
C ASP A 628 -10.87 16.72 14.11
N ASN A 629 -11.76 15.84 13.63
CA ASN A 629 -11.97 14.47 14.15
C ASN A 629 -12.34 14.43 15.64
N GLY A 630 -12.99 15.46 16.17
CA GLY A 630 -13.27 15.59 17.59
C GLY A 630 -12.04 15.88 18.45
N VAL A 631 -10.92 16.30 17.83
CA VAL A 631 -9.67 16.66 18.52
C VAL A 631 -9.42 18.16 18.37
N GLY A 632 -9.42 18.88 19.49
CA GLY A 632 -9.03 20.29 19.53
C GLY A 632 -10.03 21.18 20.27
N VAL A 633 -9.59 22.35 20.70
CA VAL A 633 -10.39 23.29 21.52
C VAL A 633 -11.50 23.98 20.71
N LEU A 634 -11.40 23.92 19.37
CA LEU A 634 -12.32 24.58 18.44
C LEU A 634 -13.36 23.61 17.83
N ASP A 635 -13.23 22.30 18.06
CA ASP A 635 -14.21 21.32 17.59
C ASP A 635 -15.28 21.14 18.68
N THR A 636 -16.51 21.51 18.36
CA THR A 636 -17.66 21.31 19.25
C THR A 636 -18.31 19.95 19.04
N GLN A 637 -17.96 19.25 17.96
CA GLN A 637 -18.40 17.88 17.69
C GLN A 637 -17.34 16.90 18.16
N THR A 638 -17.77 15.68 18.47
CA THR A 638 -16.89 14.58 18.91
C THR A 638 -17.14 13.36 18.05
N VAL A 639 -16.08 12.61 17.75
CA VAL A 639 -16.25 11.25 17.24
C VAL A 639 -16.64 10.31 18.37
N GLU A 640 -17.46 9.32 18.04
CA GLU A 640 -18.02 8.37 19.01
C GLU A 640 -17.71 6.93 18.59
N PRO A 641 -17.60 6.00 19.56
CA PRO A 641 -17.30 4.61 19.29
C PRO A 641 -18.25 4.01 18.25
N VAL A 642 -17.73 3.14 17.39
CA VAL A 642 -18.49 2.59 16.26
C VAL A 642 -19.71 1.74 16.71
N CYS A 643 -19.66 1.16 17.91
CA CYS A 643 -20.69 0.27 18.45
C CYS A 643 -21.54 0.93 19.53
N PHE A 644 -22.84 0.62 19.51
CA PHE A 644 -23.82 1.03 20.52
C PHE A 644 -24.82 -0.11 20.81
N PHE A 645 -25.56 0.03 21.91
CA PHE A 645 -26.27 -1.09 22.55
C PHE A 645 -27.76 -0.87 22.59
N GLN A 646 -28.51 -1.96 22.46
CA GLN A 646 -29.94 -1.94 22.75
C GLN A 646 -30.16 -2.03 24.26
N ASP A 647 -30.87 -1.06 24.81
CA ASP A 647 -31.31 -1.01 26.21
C ASP A 647 -32.83 -0.86 26.29
N THR A 648 -33.39 -1.04 27.49
CA THR A 648 -34.80 -0.79 27.77
C THR A 648 -34.96 0.49 28.58
N GLN A 649 -35.59 1.51 27.99
CA GLN A 649 -35.95 2.76 28.66
C GLN A 649 -37.44 3.02 28.44
N ASP A 650 -38.17 3.36 29.51
CA ASP A 650 -39.61 3.62 29.49
C ASP A 650 -40.42 2.52 28.77
N ASP A 651 -40.11 1.25 29.08
CA ASP A 651 -40.70 0.04 28.45
C ASP A 651 -40.51 -0.07 26.93
N ALA A 652 -39.60 0.70 26.33
CA ALA A 652 -39.25 0.65 24.92
C ALA A 652 -37.78 0.23 24.71
N ALA A 653 -37.53 -0.52 23.64
CA ALA A 653 -36.17 -0.86 23.22
C ALA A 653 -35.54 0.32 22.47
N VAL A 654 -34.49 0.90 23.06
CA VAL A 654 -33.78 2.08 22.54
C VAL A 654 -32.30 1.79 22.36
N TRP A 655 -31.66 2.47 21.42
CA TRP A 655 -30.22 2.37 21.20
C TRP A 655 -29.48 3.48 21.92
N VAL A 656 -28.47 3.11 22.70
CA VAL A 656 -27.73 4.01 23.59
C VAL A 656 -26.22 3.79 23.48
N SER A 657 -25.44 4.82 23.80
CA SER A 657 -23.97 4.72 23.85
C SER A 657 -23.48 3.64 24.83
N GLN A 658 -22.22 3.21 24.66
CA GLN A 658 -21.60 2.23 25.57
C GLN A 658 -21.62 2.69 27.02
N GLU A 659 -21.31 3.96 27.27
CA GLU A 659 -21.30 4.54 28.62
C GLU A 659 -22.70 4.57 29.25
N THR A 660 -23.73 4.90 28.46
CA THR A 660 -25.12 4.87 28.94
C THR A 660 -25.55 3.45 29.30
N TYR A 661 -25.21 2.47 28.44
CA TYR A 661 -25.51 1.07 28.69
C TYR A 661 -24.77 0.54 29.93
N MET A 662 -23.47 0.82 30.04
CA MET A 662 -22.63 0.48 31.19
C MET A 662 -23.27 0.95 32.50
N ASN A 663 -23.67 2.22 32.55
CA ASN A 663 -24.35 2.81 33.71
C ASN A 663 -25.69 2.12 34.01
N SER A 664 -26.47 1.76 32.98
CA SER A 664 -27.75 1.06 33.15
C SER A 664 -27.59 -0.34 33.76
N LYS A 665 -26.45 -1.00 33.53
CA LYS A 665 -26.14 -2.35 34.02
C LYS A 665 -25.26 -2.35 35.27
N ALA A 666 -24.93 -1.17 35.81
CA ALA A 666 -24.03 -1.02 36.95
C ALA A 666 -22.66 -1.71 36.75
N ILE A 667 -22.11 -1.59 35.54
CA ILE A 667 -20.75 -2.05 35.22
C ILE A 667 -19.78 -0.94 35.66
N GLU A 668 -18.76 -1.30 36.44
CA GLU A 668 -17.83 -0.32 37.00
C GLU A 668 -16.78 0.11 35.96
N ALA A 669 -16.32 1.36 36.03
CA ALA A 669 -15.31 1.86 35.08
C ALA A 669 -14.00 1.04 35.08
N THR A 670 -13.66 0.39 36.20
CA THR A 670 -12.50 -0.51 36.30
C THR A 670 -12.62 -1.78 35.45
N GLU A 671 -13.82 -2.11 35.00
CA GLU A 671 -14.11 -3.27 34.14
C GLU A 671 -14.08 -2.92 32.64
N CYS A 672 -13.89 -1.64 32.30
CA CYS A 672 -13.86 -1.19 30.92
C CYS A 672 -12.62 -1.67 30.16
N LEU A 673 -12.81 -2.03 28.90
CA LEU A 673 -11.73 -2.44 27.98
C LEU A 673 -10.63 -1.36 27.88
N GLY A 674 -11.03 -0.09 27.75
CA GLY A 674 -10.14 1.07 27.71
C GLY A 674 -9.56 1.50 29.06
N GLY A 675 -9.87 0.79 30.15
CA GLY A 675 -9.50 1.15 31.52
C GLY A 675 -10.42 2.21 32.14
N SER A 676 -10.20 2.50 33.43
CA SER A 676 -11.10 3.34 34.25
C SER A 676 -11.21 4.81 33.81
N SER A 677 -10.33 5.28 32.93
CA SER A 677 -10.34 6.62 32.37
C SER A 677 -10.99 6.72 30.99
N SER A 678 -11.43 5.60 30.40
CA SER A 678 -12.07 5.57 29.08
C SER A 678 -13.37 4.74 29.11
N THR A 679 -14.47 5.41 29.43
CA THR A 679 -15.81 4.81 29.54
C THR A 679 -16.56 4.75 28.20
N LYS A 680 -16.10 5.48 27.18
CA LYS A 680 -16.69 5.44 25.83
C LYS A 680 -16.39 4.11 25.12
N ASP A 681 -15.18 3.58 25.26
CA ASP A 681 -14.76 2.28 24.70
C ASP A 681 -14.84 1.16 25.75
N CYS A 682 -15.91 1.13 26.55
CA CYS A 682 -15.95 0.27 27.72
C CYS A 682 -16.21 -1.21 27.39
N LEU A 683 -17.16 -1.48 26.48
CA LEU A 683 -17.76 -2.81 26.33
C LEU A 683 -17.40 -3.51 25.04
N ILE A 684 -17.30 -2.76 23.94
CA ILE A 684 -16.79 -3.24 22.65
C ILE A 684 -15.79 -2.20 22.13
N ARG A 685 -14.58 -2.63 21.77
CA ARG A 685 -13.54 -1.75 21.22
C ARG A 685 -12.97 -2.34 19.95
N ALA A 686 -12.87 -1.55 18.88
CA ALA A 686 -12.06 -1.90 17.72
C ALA A 686 -10.61 -1.44 17.96
N PRO A 687 -9.60 -2.34 18.06
CA PRO A 687 -8.23 -1.92 18.29
C PRO A 687 -7.70 -1.06 17.14
N LYS A 688 -7.20 0.15 17.45
CA LYS A 688 -6.65 1.07 16.44
C LYS A 688 -5.50 0.41 15.68
N GLY A 689 -5.58 0.34 14.34
CA GLY A 689 -4.63 -0.40 13.49
C GLY A 689 -5.08 -1.83 13.14
N ALA A 690 -6.15 -2.30 13.77
CA ALA A 690 -6.88 -3.53 13.43
C ALA A 690 -8.39 -3.28 13.22
N ASP A 691 -8.76 -2.00 13.11
CA ASP A 691 -10.11 -1.45 12.95
C ASP A 691 -10.48 -1.25 11.47
N VAL A 692 -9.77 -1.91 10.55
CA VAL A 692 -9.95 -1.81 9.11
C VAL A 692 -9.86 -3.19 8.47
N ALA A 693 -10.75 -3.47 7.52
CA ALA A 693 -10.64 -4.60 6.62
C ALA A 693 -10.56 -4.13 5.16
N TRP A 694 -9.84 -4.89 4.35
CA TRP A 694 -9.61 -4.66 2.93
C TRP A 694 -9.97 -5.88 2.09
N TYR A 695 -10.67 -5.62 1.00
CA TYR A 695 -10.90 -6.58 -0.08
C TYR A 695 -10.34 -5.99 -1.37
N SER A 696 -9.39 -6.69 -2.00
CA SER A 696 -8.82 -6.29 -3.29
C SER A 696 -9.90 -6.05 -4.33
N ARG A 697 -10.83 -7.00 -4.45
CA ARG A 697 -11.99 -6.90 -5.33
C ARG A 697 -13.17 -7.77 -4.89
N ILE A 698 -14.35 -7.37 -5.36
CA ILE A 698 -15.58 -8.15 -5.34
C ILE A 698 -16.13 -8.15 -6.77
N ASP A 699 -16.20 -9.33 -7.37
CA ASP A 699 -16.73 -9.50 -8.73
C ASP A 699 -18.20 -9.07 -8.81
N ALA A 700 -18.64 -8.71 -10.01
CA ALA A 700 -20.03 -8.38 -10.28
C ALA A 700 -20.97 -9.51 -9.80
N LYS A 701 -22.01 -9.15 -9.04
CA LYS A 701 -23.04 -10.08 -8.54
C LYS A 701 -22.50 -11.21 -7.65
N LYS A 702 -21.40 -10.96 -6.95
CA LYS A 702 -20.80 -11.89 -6.01
C LYS A 702 -20.52 -11.23 -4.67
N THR A 703 -20.22 -12.05 -3.66
CA THR A 703 -19.52 -11.60 -2.46
C THR A 703 -18.01 -11.74 -2.60
N TRP A 704 -17.25 -11.15 -1.65
CA TRP A 704 -15.80 -11.34 -1.61
C TRP A 704 -15.42 -12.83 -1.57
N ALA A 705 -16.08 -13.60 -0.70
CA ALA A 705 -15.90 -15.05 -0.57
C ALA A 705 -16.38 -15.85 -1.81
N GLU A 706 -16.98 -15.22 -2.81
CA GLU A 706 -17.35 -15.85 -4.08
C GLU A 706 -16.43 -15.37 -5.23
N SER A 707 -15.56 -14.38 -4.97
CA SER A 707 -14.71 -13.72 -5.98
C SER A 707 -13.27 -14.24 -5.98
N LEU A 708 -12.74 -14.62 -4.83
CA LEU A 708 -11.35 -15.05 -4.66
C LEU A 708 -11.27 -16.50 -4.17
N VAL A 709 -11.84 -17.39 -4.98
CA VAL A 709 -11.76 -18.84 -4.76
C VAL A 709 -10.60 -19.43 -5.57
N ASP A 710 -9.91 -20.40 -4.98
CA ASP A 710 -8.89 -21.19 -5.66
C ASP A 710 -9.52 -22.14 -6.71
N SER A 711 -8.67 -22.90 -7.42
CA SER A 711 -9.12 -23.88 -8.41
C SER A 711 -10.05 -24.97 -7.86
N ASN A 712 -10.07 -25.17 -6.53
CA ASN A 712 -10.91 -26.13 -5.83
C ASN A 712 -12.21 -25.49 -5.30
N GLY A 713 -12.38 -24.18 -5.46
CA GLY A 713 -13.53 -23.43 -4.94
C GLY A 713 -13.38 -23.04 -3.46
N GLU A 714 -12.18 -23.14 -2.89
CA GLU A 714 -11.88 -22.79 -1.50
C GLU A 714 -11.37 -21.35 -1.40
N ASN A 715 -11.67 -20.66 -0.29
CA ASN A 715 -11.14 -19.32 -0.02
C ASN A 715 -10.02 -19.38 1.00
N GLU A 716 -8.99 -18.56 0.81
CA GLU A 716 -7.98 -18.27 1.83
C GLU A 716 -8.31 -16.93 2.49
N PHE A 717 -8.71 -16.95 3.76
CA PHE A 717 -8.94 -15.72 4.53
C PHE A 717 -7.62 -15.16 5.06
N LYS A 718 -7.34 -13.89 4.76
CA LYS A 718 -6.17 -13.18 5.25
C LYS A 718 -6.54 -12.22 6.38
N ALA A 719 -5.56 -11.90 7.21
CA ALA A 719 -5.69 -10.92 8.29
C ALA A 719 -6.17 -9.55 7.79
N SER A 720 -5.78 -9.16 6.57
CA SER A 720 -6.24 -7.94 5.93
C SER A 720 -7.74 -7.92 5.63
N ASN A 721 -8.40 -9.09 5.53
CA ASN A 721 -9.81 -9.19 5.17
C ASN A 721 -10.75 -9.08 6.39
N ILE A 722 -10.19 -8.96 7.60
CA ILE A 722 -10.95 -8.89 8.84
C ILE A 722 -10.58 -7.65 9.65
N PHE A 723 -11.57 -7.09 10.33
CA PHE A 723 -11.33 -6.15 11.41
C PHE A 723 -11.54 -6.86 12.74
N PHE A 724 -10.92 -6.36 13.80
CA PHE A 724 -10.95 -6.98 15.12
C PHE A 724 -11.83 -6.19 16.08
N LEU A 725 -12.51 -6.92 16.97
CA LEU A 725 -13.24 -6.37 18.11
C LEU A 725 -12.76 -7.04 19.40
N GLU A 726 -12.50 -6.23 20.42
CA GLU A 726 -12.39 -6.66 21.80
C GLU A 726 -13.77 -6.61 22.45
N VAL A 727 -14.15 -7.68 23.13
CA VAL A 727 -15.43 -7.80 23.83
C VAL A 727 -15.16 -7.87 25.32
N SER A 728 -15.80 -6.98 26.10
CA SER A 728 -15.62 -6.97 27.56
C SER A 728 -16.15 -8.26 28.18
N PRO A 729 -15.46 -8.87 29.16
CA PRO A 729 -16.02 -9.98 29.93
C PRO A 729 -17.22 -9.57 30.79
N SER A 730 -17.40 -8.27 31.05
CA SER A 730 -18.50 -7.73 31.86
C SER A 730 -19.76 -7.46 31.06
N ILE A 731 -19.76 -7.70 29.74
CA ILE A 731 -20.99 -7.60 28.94
C ILE A 731 -21.94 -8.76 29.28
N PRO A 732 -23.21 -8.50 29.64
CA PRO A 732 -24.15 -9.58 29.91
C PRO A 732 -24.45 -10.40 28.63
N PRO A 733 -24.46 -11.74 28.68
CA PRO A 733 -24.95 -12.57 27.58
C PRO A 733 -26.40 -12.21 27.22
N GLY A 734 -26.74 -12.28 25.92
CA GLY A 734 -28.01 -11.82 25.37
C GLY A 734 -28.05 -10.32 25.03
N THR A 735 -26.99 -9.57 25.31
CA THR A 735 -26.89 -8.14 24.92
C THR A 735 -26.87 -8.01 23.40
N THR A 736 -27.75 -7.16 22.87
CA THR A 736 -27.78 -6.85 21.43
C THR A 736 -26.96 -5.59 21.15
N VAL A 737 -26.03 -5.71 20.19
CA VAL A 737 -25.06 -4.68 19.80
C VAL A 737 -25.26 -4.34 18.34
N ASN A 738 -25.14 -3.06 17.99
CA ASN A 738 -25.03 -2.61 16.62
C ASN A 738 -23.75 -1.81 16.44
N CYS A 739 -22.85 -2.31 15.60
CA CYS A 739 -21.69 -1.56 15.13
C CYS A 739 -22.01 -0.92 13.79
N ARG A 740 -21.99 0.41 13.76
CA ARG A 740 -22.34 1.21 12.59
C ARG A 740 -21.07 1.52 11.78
N LEU A 741 -20.73 0.60 10.91
CA LEU A 741 -19.51 0.60 10.10
C LEU A 741 -19.62 1.53 8.90
N ARG A 742 -18.46 1.91 8.35
CA ARG A 742 -18.35 2.69 7.11
C ARG A 742 -17.64 1.87 6.04
N VAL A 743 -18.16 1.89 4.82
CA VAL A 743 -17.57 1.18 3.68
C VAL A 743 -17.32 2.13 2.52
N THR A 744 -16.17 2.03 1.87
CA THR A 744 -15.86 2.75 0.62
C THR A 744 -15.07 1.85 -0.31
N PHE A 745 -14.88 2.27 -1.56
CA PHE A 745 -14.10 1.53 -2.54
C PHE A 745 -13.50 2.46 -3.60
N THR A 746 -12.44 2.01 -4.25
CA THR A 746 -11.58 2.87 -5.07
C THR A 746 -12.25 3.32 -6.35
N ASN A 747 -12.93 2.44 -7.08
CA ASN A 747 -13.71 2.79 -8.28
C ASN A 747 -15.14 3.28 -7.97
N CYS A 748 -15.33 3.92 -6.82
CA CYS A 748 -16.61 4.51 -6.43
C CYS A 748 -16.86 5.86 -7.10
N GLU A 749 -18.05 6.04 -7.66
CA GLU A 749 -18.39 7.22 -8.45
C GLU A 749 -18.73 8.47 -7.60
N ASP A 750 -19.27 8.23 -6.41
CA ASP A 750 -19.93 9.18 -5.49
C ASP A 750 -19.40 9.03 -4.05
N CYS A 751 -18.21 8.44 -3.87
CA CYS A 751 -17.51 8.39 -2.59
C CYS A 751 -16.47 9.50 -2.41
N HIS A 752 -16.08 10.17 -3.50
CA HIS A 752 -14.91 11.06 -3.49
C HIS A 752 -15.26 12.50 -3.81
N ASN A 753 -16.36 12.73 -4.52
CA ASN A 753 -16.77 14.06 -4.94
C ASN A 753 -18.05 14.48 -4.25
N TYR A 754 -18.10 15.73 -3.81
CA TYR A 754 -19.31 16.35 -3.30
C TYR A 754 -20.35 16.52 -4.43
N SER A 755 -21.60 16.19 -4.10
CA SER A 755 -22.79 16.46 -4.92
C SER A 755 -23.91 17.00 -4.03
N SER A 756 -24.64 18.00 -4.52
CA SER A 756 -25.81 18.57 -3.84
C SER A 756 -27.03 17.64 -3.79
N GLU A 757 -27.00 16.51 -4.51
CA GLU A 757 -28.19 15.68 -4.74
C GLU A 757 -28.16 14.31 -4.05
N ASP A 758 -27.03 13.84 -3.47
CA ASP A 758 -26.82 12.38 -3.40
C ASP A 758 -25.90 11.86 -2.27
N THR A 759 -26.10 12.26 -1.01
CA THR A 759 -25.47 11.54 0.13
C THR A 759 -26.47 10.75 0.98
N GLY A 760 -27.75 11.11 0.93
CA GLY A 760 -28.76 10.60 1.86
C GLY A 760 -28.53 11.02 3.32
N ASN A 761 -27.52 11.85 3.57
CA ASN A 761 -27.22 12.44 4.87
C ASN A 761 -27.71 13.90 4.88
N THR A 762 -28.16 14.39 6.04
CA THR A 762 -28.57 15.80 6.18
C THR A 762 -27.58 16.55 7.06
N TYR A 763 -26.65 17.30 6.44
CA TYR A 763 -25.69 18.17 7.11
C TYR A 763 -25.92 19.64 6.73
N SER A 764 -25.45 20.57 7.57
CA SER A 764 -25.35 21.99 7.25
C SER A 764 -24.34 22.17 6.11
N PRO A 765 -24.76 22.62 4.91
CA PRO A 765 -23.87 22.63 3.75
C PRO A 765 -22.81 23.74 3.86
N ASN A 766 -21.52 23.38 3.74
CA ASN A 766 -20.41 24.30 3.45
C ASN A 766 -20.29 24.59 1.94
N VAL A 767 -21.30 24.24 1.16
CA VAL A 767 -21.28 24.14 -0.29
C VAL A 767 -21.69 25.46 -0.91
N HIS A 768 -21.04 25.82 -2.03
CA HIS A 768 -21.07 27.16 -2.62
C HIS A 768 -20.33 28.21 -1.78
N THR A 769 -19.44 27.76 -0.90
CA THR A 769 -18.39 28.60 -0.37
C THR A 769 -17.20 28.63 -1.34
N PRO A 770 -16.22 29.55 -1.18
CA PRO A 770 -14.97 29.48 -1.92
C PRO A 770 -14.18 28.18 -1.71
N PHE A 771 -14.52 27.37 -0.70
CA PHE A 771 -13.77 26.19 -0.29
C PHE A 771 -14.36 24.88 -0.83
N GLU A 772 -15.67 24.82 -1.06
CA GLU A 772 -16.37 23.62 -1.56
C GLU A 772 -17.42 23.98 -2.61
N GLN A 773 -17.24 23.45 -3.82
CA GLN A 773 -18.13 23.58 -4.97
C GLN A 773 -18.73 22.23 -5.39
N ASN A 774 -19.81 22.25 -6.17
CA ASN A 774 -20.39 21.01 -6.70
C ASN A 774 -19.42 20.31 -7.67
N GLY A 775 -19.14 19.03 -7.42
CA GLY A 775 -18.18 18.22 -8.19
C GLY A 775 -16.73 18.29 -7.69
N ASP A 776 -16.44 19.04 -6.63
CA ASP A 776 -15.14 19.05 -5.95
C ASP A 776 -14.85 17.72 -5.25
N GLU A 777 -13.58 17.36 -5.07
CA GLU A 777 -13.23 16.31 -4.10
C GLU A 777 -13.65 16.71 -2.69
N TYR A 778 -14.08 15.73 -1.89
CA TYR A 778 -14.32 15.90 -0.47
C TYR A 778 -13.05 16.33 0.25
N LYS A 779 -13.20 17.37 1.09
CA LYS A 779 -12.18 17.79 2.05
C LYS A 779 -11.89 16.67 3.03
N ASP A 780 -10.69 16.70 3.60
CA ASP A 780 -10.24 15.65 4.50
C ASP A 780 -11.18 15.47 5.71
N TYR A 781 -11.71 16.54 6.28
CA TYR A 781 -12.62 16.45 7.43
C TYR A 781 -13.91 15.69 7.12
N LYS A 782 -14.39 15.67 5.87
CA LYS A 782 -15.59 14.89 5.47
C LYS A 782 -15.43 13.40 5.73
N TYR A 783 -14.19 12.91 5.79
CA TYR A 783 -13.87 11.52 6.08
C TYR A 783 -13.98 11.17 7.58
N SER A 784 -14.28 12.11 8.48
CA SER A 784 -14.73 11.83 9.85
C SER A 784 -16.22 11.45 9.91
N GLY A 785 -17.01 11.83 8.90
CA GLY A 785 -18.45 11.59 8.82
C GLY A 785 -18.87 10.44 7.89
N ALA A 786 -20.12 10.51 7.41
CA ALA A 786 -20.75 9.49 6.57
C ALA A 786 -20.64 9.74 5.05
N ASP A 787 -20.41 10.98 4.60
CA ASP A 787 -20.57 11.37 3.19
C ASP A 787 -19.71 10.56 2.20
N PRO A 788 -18.42 10.29 2.45
CA PRO A 788 -17.59 9.47 1.57
C PRO A 788 -17.92 7.96 1.59
N PHE A 789 -18.82 7.53 2.48
CA PHE A 789 -18.99 6.13 2.84
C PHE A 789 -20.42 5.64 2.66
N LYS A 790 -20.55 4.33 2.46
CA LYS A 790 -21.78 3.58 2.67
C LYS A 790 -21.82 3.17 4.13
N VAL A 791 -22.84 3.62 4.86
CA VAL A 791 -23.06 3.20 6.25
C VAL A 791 -23.66 1.79 6.25
N ILE A 792 -23.09 0.90 7.06
CA ILE A 792 -23.54 -0.47 7.24
C ILE A 792 -23.74 -0.76 8.73
N ASN A 793 -24.91 -1.30 9.07
CA ASN A 793 -25.21 -1.76 10.41
C ASN A 793 -24.85 -3.25 10.55
N PHE A 794 -23.80 -3.53 11.32
CA PHE A 794 -23.44 -4.88 11.74
C PHE A 794 -24.03 -5.14 13.13
N GLN A 795 -25.17 -5.80 13.15
CA GLN A 795 -25.88 -6.15 14.39
C GLN A 795 -25.58 -7.60 14.77
N PHE A 796 -25.27 -7.83 16.04
CA PHE A 796 -25.08 -9.15 16.62
C PHE A 796 -25.59 -9.19 18.06
N THR A 797 -25.79 -10.40 18.56
CA THR A 797 -26.09 -10.64 19.98
C THR A 797 -24.87 -11.30 20.59
N VAL A 798 -24.38 -10.76 21.70
CA VAL A 798 -23.33 -11.41 22.48
C VAL A 798 -23.93 -12.63 23.15
N ILE A 799 -23.36 -13.80 22.92
CA ILE A 799 -23.90 -15.08 23.36
C ILE A 799 -22.87 -15.88 24.16
N ASP A 800 -23.41 -16.77 25.00
CA ASP A 800 -22.76 -17.52 26.07
C ASP A 800 -22.50 -16.74 27.37
#